data_AF-A0A099Z7X0-F1
#
_entry.id   AF-A0A099Z7X0-F1
#
_cell.length_a   1.000
_cell.length_b   1.000
_cell.length_c   1.000
_cell.angle_alpha   90.00
_cell.angle_beta   90.00
_cell.angle_gamma   90.00
#
_symmetry.space_group_name_H-M   'P 1'
#
loop_
_entity.id
_entity.type
_entity.pdbx_description
1 polymer ?
#
loop_
_entity_poly.entity_id
_entity_poly.type
_entity_poly.pdbx_seq_one_letter_code
_entity_poly.pdbx_strand_id
1 'polypeptide(L)'
;LLRQHGAEPAPDEGLQPPKRFKSDPVSGPGGPAAASLPMVLIEGLEQTQRSIALPRMKCYALANLAELLRAFAEPEPQGSALPVAEYLHKVCSVVSLWNSDAESRYHQRGLDEKVREAERSMSLLSVARLSDEELFAGLSLLRNLLHAWGEELQGALNSSEELCYQSYRLLDALTALGKSLACVADTRDLSKDKKVVVLELTQIIERFLEKISASLKSRDSDASLVSSVAMTIIERKLDRHMELCSVFASEHTWAFSKDWVDCLVKNKALFQKPELVLKLLETVVNFTASSQDREDQELQKQVTKAILECYTELSLTDKNKVLSGVLASWGGPGLSLSLQLVMEGFQEELNVAFNQITQSVSDQGLSKAVASVARLTLLHPEATVKKVCSLAVVNLGTHQFLAQILCSFPALSFLETHDDPGRPRSLVLRCLQEAVWGKLSTAREEEQFLEFLAFLLQPSSAAPLVSPAEVTRTFILPCLRSDCAQIELSLQLLSQLLSMQAHPGEHWIKSCHPFPLLLSLCRLLDGYTRYWHLPEEQCFPSLHTKDLVVDTLSQLCEVLRPEVAPSPDVWVQSLAWLHRKVASLDWTVGLRLKPLFGDHFKNEAPETLFEVCRLPEDAWTPRASPAYGPGSGLLAWLECC
;
A
#
# COMPACT_ATOMS: atom_id res chain seq x y z
N LEU A 1 14.98 50.55 -33.79
CA LEU A 1 14.91 51.97 -33.34
C LEU A 1 14.91 52.04 -31.81
N LEU A 2 16.01 51.64 -31.16
CA LEU A 2 16.23 51.78 -29.71
C LEU A 2 17.74 51.67 -29.43
N ARG A 3 18.51 52.55 -30.07
CA ARG A 3 19.92 52.80 -29.74
C ARG A 3 20.25 54.22 -30.16
N GLN A 4 19.97 55.15 -29.27
CA GLN A 4 20.62 56.47 -29.15
C GLN A 4 19.87 57.20 -28.04
N HIS A 5 20.49 57.25 -26.87
CA HIS A 5 20.63 58.42 -26.00
C HIS A 5 21.17 57.91 -24.66
N GLY A 6 22.43 58.26 -24.39
CA GLY A 6 23.02 58.10 -23.07
C GLY A 6 22.56 59.24 -22.15
N ALA A 7 22.24 58.88 -20.91
CA ALA A 7 22.27 59.76 -19.75
C ALA A 7 22.49 58.90 -18.51
N GLU A 8 23.45 59.32 -17.68
CA GLU A 8 23.77 58.73 -16.37
C GLU A 8 22.63 58.89 -15.33
N PRO A 9 22.68 58.16 -14.19
CA PRO A 9 21.50 57.80 -13.41
C PRO A 9 21.14 58.85 -12.35
N ALA A 10 19.84 59.03 -12.10
CA ALA A 10 19.32 59.67 -10.89
C ALA A 10 18.35 58.71 -10.17
N PRO A 11 18.30 58.73 -8.83
CA PRO A 11 17.87 57.60 -8.02
C PRO A 11 16.36 57.60 -7.71
N ASP A 12 15.83 56.38 -7.62
CA ASP A 12 14.71 55.94 -6.78
C ASP A 12 13.45 56.83 -6.70
N GLU A 13 12.56 56.66 -7.68
CA GLU A 13 11.12 56.85 -7.47
C GLU A 13 10.39 55.58 -7.93
N GLY A 14 9.57 55.03 -7.02
CA GLY A 14 8.93 53.74 -7.11
C GLY A 14 8.25 53.46 -8.45
N LEU A 15 8.74 52.44 -9.15
CA LEU A 15 8.17 51.93 -10.38
C LEU A 15 6.82 51.26 -10.09
N GLN A 16 5.73 52.02 -10.25
CA GLN A 16 4.43 51.42 -10.53
C GLN A 16 4.56 50.54 -11.78
N PRO A 17 3.98 49.32 -11.79
CA PRO A 17 3.96 48.50 -13.00
C PRO A 17 3.26 49.28 -14.13
N PRO A 18 3.75 49.22 -15.37
CA PRO A 18 3.15 49.96 -16.47
C PRO A 18 1.68 49.58 -16.60
N LYS A 19 0.82 50.61 -16.67
CA LYS A 19 -0.64 50.49 -16.77
C LYS A 19 -0.99 49.43 -17.82
N ARG A 20 -1.66 48.35 -17.38
CA ARG A 20 -2.25 47.33 -18.25
C ARG A 20 -3.08 48.03 -19.34
N PHE A 21 -2.85 47.70 -20.61
CA PHE A 21 -3.74 48.08 -21.70
C PHE A 21 -5.14 47.54 -21.39
N LYS A 22 -6.05 48.42 -20.96
CA LYS A 22 -7.48 48.13 -20.96
C LYS A 22 -7.94 48.23 -22.41
N SER A 23 -8.36 47.10 -22.97
CA SER A 23 -9.11 47.09 -24.23
C SER A 23 -10.56 47.41 -23.87
N ASP A 24 -11.05 48.60 -24.22
CA ASP A 24 -12.47 48.92 -24.10
C ASP A 24 -13.27 48.10 -25.13
N PRO A 25 -14.46 47.56 -24.77
CA PRO A 25 -15.29 46.84 -25.72
C PRO A 25 -16.04 47.85 -26.59
N VAL A 26 -15.53 48.12 -27.80
CA VAL A 26 -16.25 48.94 -28.77
C VAL A 26 -17.43 48.12 -29.32
N SER A 27 -18.61 48.42 -28.79
CA SER A 27 -19.90 48.00 -29.32
C SER A 27 -20.41 49.07 -30.30
N GLY A 28 -20.47 48.72 -31.59
CA GLY A 28 -21.08 49.55 -32.63
C GLY A 28 -20.95 48.87 -34.01
N PRO A 29 -22.05 48.60 -34.73
CA PRO A 29 -22.00 47.94 -36.03
C PRO A 29 -21.69 49.00 -37.11
N GLY A 30 -20.48 48.98 -37.67
CA GLY A 30 -20.15 49.79 -38.86
C GLY A 30 -18.73 50.37 -38.99
N GLY A 31 -17.75 49.96 -38.19
CA GLY A 31 -16.33 50.30 -38.41
C GLY A 31 -15.54 49.12 -38.99
N PRO A 32 -14.40 49.34 -39.68
CA PRO A 32 -13.55 48.24 -40.14
C PRO A 32 -13.17 47.40 -38.92
N ALA A 33 -13.40 46.09 -39.00
CA ALA A 33 -13.22 45.17 -37.88
C ALA A 33 -11.86 45.42 -37.23
N ALA A 34 -11.86 45.79 -35.95
CA ALA A 34 -10.63 45.88 -35.17
C ALA A 34 -10.00 44.49 -35.21
N ALA A 35 -8.92 44.32 -36.00
CA ALA A 35 -8.23 43.06 -36.13
C ALA A 35 -7.89 42.54 -34.73
N SER A 36 -8.21 41.28 -34.45
CA SER A 36 -7.87 40.67 -33.18
C SER A 36 -6.35 40.79 -32.97
N LEU A 37 -5.90 40.98 -31.73
CA LEU A 37 -4.47 41.09 -31.40
C LEU A 37 -3.61 39.99 -32.05
N PRO A 38 -4.05 38.72 -32.11
CA PRO A 38 -3.33 37.67 -32.84
C PRO A 38 -3.21 37.93 -34.35
N MET A 39 -4.25 38.46 -35.01
CA MET A 39 -4.18 38.78 -36.44
C MET A 39 -3.22 39.93 -36.73
N VAL A 40 -3.15 40.94 -35.85
CA VAL A 40 -2.16 42.01 -35.95
C VAL A 40 -0.73 41.45 -35.84
N LEU A 41 -0.52 40.44 -34.99
CA LEU A 41 0.79 39.77 -34.86
C LEU A 41 1.13 38.91 -36.09
N ILE A 42 0.15 38.21 -36.66
CA ILE A 42 0.30 37.41 -37.89
C ILE A 42 0.65 38.33 -39.08
N GLU A 43 -0.09 39.42 -39.27
CA GLU A 43 0.16 40.40 -40.34
C GLU A 43 1.51 41.10 -40.16
N GLY A 44 1.86 41.47 -38.91
CA GLY A 44 3.16 42.04 -38.58
C GLY A 44 4.32 41.09 -38.91
N LEU A 45 4.17 39.79 -38.67
CA LEU A 45 5.18 38.79 -39.03
C LEU A 45 5.30 38.64 -40.55
N GLU A 46 4.18 38.65 -41.28
CA GLU A 46 4.17 38.58 -42.74
C GLU A 46 4.90 39.76 -43.39
N GLN A 47 4.73 40.97 -42.85
CA GLN A 47 5.42 42.17 -43.33
C GLN A 47 6.91 42.18 -42.99
N THR A 48 7.30 41.61 -41.84
CA THR A 48 8.68 41.66 -41.33
C THR A 48 9.52 40.43 -41.70
N GLN A 49 8.94 39.38 -42.27
CA GLN A 49 9.62 38.11 -42.55
C GLN A 49 10.95 38.25 -43.34
N ARG A 50 11.04 39.20 -44.28
CA ARG A 50 12.26 39.42 -45.08
C ARG A 50 13.40 40.09 -44.32
N SER A 51 13.09 40.72 -43.18
CA SER A 51 14.07 41.42 -42.34
C SER A 51 14.69 40.52 -41.26
N ILE A 52 14.13 39.34 -41.03
CA ILE A 52 14.64 38.37 -40.06
C ILE A 52 15.79 37.58 -40.73
N ALA A 53 17.02 38.01 -40.50
CA ALA A 53 18.21 37.39 -41.10
C ALA A 53 18.77 36.21 -40.28
N LEU A 54 18.71 36.29 -38.95
CA LEU A 54 19.35 35.30 -38.07
C LEU A 54 18.53 34.01 -37.95
N PRO A 55 19.12 32.81 -38.16
CA PRO A 55 18.43 31.52 -38.00
C PRO A 55 17.73 31.37 -36.64
N ARG A 56 18.37 31.80 -35.55
CA ARG A 56 17.80 31.78 -34.19
C ARG A 56 16.48 32.57 -34.07
N MET A 57 16.39 33.71 -34.76
CA MET A 57 15.19 34.56 -34.75
C MET A 57 14.09 33.96 -35.63
N LYS A 58 14.44 33.28 -36.73
CA LYS A 58 13.50 32.49 -37.54
C LYS A 58 12.92 31.33 -36.72
N CYS A 59 13.76 30.60 -35.98
CA CYS A 59 13.29 29.55 -35.07
C CYS A 59 12.33 30.09 -34.01
N TYR A 60 12.66 31.23 -33.39
CA TYR A 60 11.80 31.86 -32.38
C TYR A 60 10.45 32.31 -32.95
N ALA A 61 10.44 32.93 -34.14
CA ALA A 61 9.23 33.39 -34.81
C ALA A 61 8.32 32.22 -35.18
N LEU A 62 8.88 31.16 -35.78
CA LEU A 62 8.14 29.95 -36.14
C LEU A 62 7.60 29.21 -34.90
N ALA A 63 8.38 29.11 -33.82
CA ALA A 63 7.95 28.47 -32.58
C ALA A 63 6.76 29.20 -31.95
N ASN A 64 6.84 30.54 -31.86
CA ASN A 64 5.73 31.36 -31.35
C ASN A 64 4.46 31.19 -32.20
N LEU A 65 4.60 31.20 -33.54
CA LEU A 65 3.47 31.01 -34.45
C LEU A 65 2.87 29.60 -34.30
N ALA A 66 3.70 28.57 -34.22
CA ALA A 66 3.23 27.19 -34.07
C ALA A 66 2.51 26.95 -32.73
N GLU A 67 3.04 27.47 -31.62
CA GLU A 67 2.40 27.38 -30.30
C GLU A 67 1.08 28.16 -30.24
N LEU A 68 1.05 29.36 -30.83
CA LEU A 68 -0.16 30.16 -30.96
C LEU A 68 -1.24 29.35 -31.69
N LEU A 69 -0.91 28.80 -32.87
CA LEU A 69 -1.85 28.02 -33.67
C LEU A 69 -2.29 26.73 -32.97
N ARG A 70 -1.40 26.08 -32.22
CA ARG A 70 -1.72 24.88 -31.45
C ARG A 70 -2.75 25.17 -30.36
N ALA A 71 -2.57 26.25 -29.59
CA ALA A 71 -3.49 26.64 -28.53
C ALA A 71 -4.93 26.88 -29.03
N PHE A 72 -5.10 27.14 -30.33
CA PHE A 72 -6.41 27.36 -30.97
C PHE A 72 -6.94 26.15 -31.75
N ALA A 73 -6.09 25.18 -32.06
CA ALA A 73 -6.47 23.95 -32.74
C ALA A 73 -7.14 22.93 -31.78
N GLU A 74 -6.83 22.94 -30.49
CA GLU A 74 -7.36 21.98 -29.51
C GLU A 74 -8.78 22.35 -28.97
N PRO A 75 -9.78 21.45 -29.07
CA PRO A 75 -11.09 21.65 -28.46
C PRO A 75 -11.06 21.30 -26.97
N GLU A 76 -10.84 22.30 -26.10
CA GLU A 76 -10.71 22.18 -24.63
C GLU A 76 -9.61 21.21 -24.15
N PRO A 77 -8.75 21.62 -23.20
CA PRO A 77 -7.80 20.70 -22.61
C PRO A 77 -8.55 19.71 -21.71
N GLN A 78 -8.92 18.53 -22.22
CA GLN A 78 -8.96 17.34 -21.36
C GLN A 78 -7.52 17.08 -20.94
N GLY A 79 -7.15 17.66 -19.80
CA GLY A 79 -5.79 17.67 -19.29
C GLY A 79 -5.26 16.28 -18.98
N SER A 80 -4.62 15.64 -19.94
CA SER A 80 -3.55 14.70 -19.62
C SER A 80 -2.26 15.51 -19.48
N ALA A 81 -1.96 15.96 -18.26
CA ALA A 81 -0.64 16.46 -17.95
C ALA A 81 0.41 15.43 -18.42
N LEU A 82 1.49 15.88 -19.06
CA LEU A 82 2.56 15.00 -19.53
C LEU A 82 3.03 14.09 -18.37
N PRO A 83 3.36 12.81 -18.61
CA PRO A 83 3.97 11.96 -17.60
C PRO A 83 5.16 12.66 -16.93
N VAL A 84 5.32 12.49 -15.61
CA VAL A 84 6.32 13.23 -14.81
C VAL A 84 7.74 13.02 -15.32
N ALA A 85 8.06 11.81 -15.79
CA ALA A 85 9.35 11.48 -16.37
C ALA A 85 9.62 12.26 -17.67
N GLU A 86 8.62 12.36 -18.56
CA GLU A 86 8.73 13.15 -19.78
C GLU A 86 8.83 14.64 -19.48
N TYR A 87 8.08 15.13 -18.49
CA TYR A 87 8.18 16.50 -18.00
C TYR A 87 9.61 16.81 -17.52
N LEU A 88 10.16 15.95 -16.64
CA LEU A 88 11.50 16.12 -16.11
C LEU A 88 12.53 16.11 -17.25
N HIS A 89 12.43 15.17 -18.20
CA HIS A 89 13.33 15.10 -19.35
C HIS A 89 13.27 16.37 -20.20
N LYS A 90 12.07 16.93 -20.43
CA LYS A 90 11.90 18.20 -21.15
C LYS A 90 12.55 19.38 -20.42
N VAL A 91 12.36 19.51 -19.10
CA VAL A 91 13.04 20.54 -18.29
C VAL A 91 14.56 20.39 -18.42
N CYS A 92 15.07 19.16 -18.26
CA CYS A 92 16.50 18.87 -18.32
C CYS A 92 17.10 19.20 -19.68
N SER A 93 16.38 18.90 -20.77
CA SER A 93 16.80 19.22 -22.14
C SER A 93 16.95 20.74 -22.32
N VAL A 94 16.00 21.53 -21.81
CA VAL A 94 16.07 23.00 -21.85
C VAL A 94 17.25 23.54 -21.04
N VAL A 95 17.44 23.03 -19.82
CA VAL A 95 18.55 23.44 -18.96
C VAL A 95 19.90 23.09 -19.58
N SER A 96 20.03 21.89 -20.17
CA SER A 96 21.24 21.43 -20.87
C SER A 96 21.59 22.32 -22.07
N LEU A 97 20.57 22.74 -22.83
CA LEU A 97 20.75 23.68 -23.94
C LEU A 97 21.19 25.06 -23.44
N TRP A 98 20.65 25.57 -22.34
CA TRP A 98 21.13 26.83 -21.76
C TRP A 98 22.52 26.73 -21.14
N ASN A 99 22.93 25.55 -20.65
CA ASN A 99 24.29 25.32 -20.18
C ASN A 99 25.30 25.25 -21.33
N SER A 100 24.89 24.80 -22.52
CA SER A 100 25.79 24.69 -23.68
C SER A 100 25.80 25.92 -24.59
N ASP A 101 24.74 26.73 -24.60
CA ASP A 101 24.64 27.97 -25.36
C ASP A 101 25.30 29.14 -24.61
N ALA A 102 26.54 29.48 -24.96
CA ALA A 102 27.29 30.59 -24.36
C ALA A 102 26.65 31.98 -24.61
N GLU A 103 25.82 32.11 -25.65
CA GLU A 103 25.10 33.35 -25.95
C GLU A 103 23.75 33.45 -25.21
N SER A 104 23.34 32.38 -24.51
CA SER A 104 22.11 32.38 -23.74
C SER A 104 22.21 33.33 -22.54
N ARG A 105 21.17 34.17 -22.36
CA ARG A 105 21.01 34.99 -21.13
C ARG A 105 20.96 34.18 -19.83
N TYR A 106 20.75 32.87 -19.97
CA TYR A 106 20.68 31.92 -18.86
C TYR A 106 22.00 31.21 -18.60
N HIS A 107 22.99 31.25 -19.50
CA HIS A 107 24.23 30.47 -19.35
C HIS A 107 24.89 30.63 -17.97
N GLN A 108 25.03 31.89 -17.54
CA GLN A 108 25.66 32.25 -16.25
C GLN A 108 24.71 32.25 -15.04
N ARG A 109 23.41 31.93 -15.22
CA ARG A 109 22.44 31.93 -14.12
C ARG A 109 22.48 30.62 -13.32
N GLY A 110 22.04 30.71 -12.07
CA GLY A 110 21.88 29.56 -11.18
C GLY A 110 20.88 28.54 -11.72
N LEU A 111 21.03 27.28 -11.30
CA LEU A 111 20.15 26.18 -11.72
C LEU A 111 18.70 26.43 -11.34
N ASP A 112 18.43 27.04 -10.19
CA ASP A 112 17.09 27.36 -9.71
C ASP A 112 16.35 28.36 -10.62
N GLU A 113 17.06 29.38 -11.12
CA GLU A 113 16.49 30.33 -12.08
C GLU A 113 16.26 29.70 -13.44
N LYS A 114 17.18 28.84 -13.88
CA LYS A 114 17.03 28.06 -15.12
C LYS A 114 15.78 27.18 -15.04
N VAL A 115 15.69 26.31 -14.03
CA VAL A 115 14.54 25.40 -13.86
C VAL A 115 13.23 26.17 -13.82
N ARG A 116 13.14 27.23 -13.01
CA ARG A 116 11.92 28.05 -12.89
C ARG A 116 11.49 28.66 -14.24
N GLU A 117 12.43 29.13 -15.04
CA GLU A 117 12.10 29.68 -16.36
C GLU A 117 11.74 28.58 -17.37
N ALA A 118 12.38 27.42 -17.30
CA ALA A 118 12.04 26.28 -18.15
C ALA A 118 10.59 25.86 -17.92
N GLU A 119 10.14 25.79 -16.66
CA GLU A 119 8.75 25.46 -16.31
C GLU A 119 7.75 26.53 -16.81
N ARG A 120 8.09 27.82 -16.63
CA ARG A 120 7.29 28.92 -17.18
C ARG A 120 7.16 28.85 -18.69
N SER A 121 8.22 28.44 -19.38
CA SER A 121 8.24 28.37 -20.84
C SER A 121 7.41 27.21 -21.38
N MET A 122 7.17 26.16 -20.58
CA MET A 122 6.31 25.02 -20.95
C MET A 122 4.84 25.25 -20.59
N SER A 123 4.55 26.21 -19.71
CA SER A 123 3.18 26.58 -19.34
C SER A 123 2.56 27.44 -20.43
N LEU A 124 1.72 26.82 -21.28
CA LEU A 124 0.90 27.60 -22.21
C LEU A 124 -0.14 28.41 -21.43
N LEU A 125 -0.04 29.74 -21.50
CA LEU A 125 -1.10 30.61 -21.05
C LEU A 125 -2.32 30.43 -21.96
N SER A 126 -3.48 30.18 -21.36
CA SER A 126 -4.78 30.17 -22.02
C SER A 126 -5.01 31.52 -22.73
N VAL A 127 -4.94 31.55 -24.07
CA VAL A 127 -5.26 32.73 -24.87
C VAL A 127 -6.69 32.62 -25.43
N ALA A 128 -7.38 33.75 -25.57
CA ALA A 128 -8.73 33.85 -26.10
C ALA A 128 -8.87 33.22 -27.50
N ARG A 129 -9.89 32.37 -27.70
CA ARG A 129 -10.14 31.60 -28.94
C ARG A 129 -10.09 32.47 -30.21
N LEU A 130 -9.28 32.05 -31.19
CA LEU A 130 -9.36 32.53 -32.57
C LEU A 130 -10.64 32.04 -33.25
N SER A 131 -11.14 32.83 -34.18
CA SER A 131 -12.10 32.35 -35.18
C SER A 131 -11.43 31.40 -36.17
N ASP A 132 -12.22 30.56 -36.84
CA ASP A 132 -11.68 29.60 -37.80
C ASP A 132 -10.91 30.30 -38.94
N GLU A 133 -11.38 31.46 -39.42
CA GLU A 133 -10.70 32.20 -40.49
C GLU A 133 -9.29 32.66 -40.08
N GLU A 134 -9.13 33.12 -38.84
CA GLU A 134 -7.86 33.56 -38.28
C GLU A 134 -6.89 32.39 -38.07
N LEU A 135 -7.41 31.23 -37.64
CA LEU A 135 -6.63 30.00 -37.52
C LEU A 135 -6.08 29.56 -38.89
N PHE A 136 -6.92 29.51 -39.92
CA PHE A 136 -6.51 29.07 -41.25
C PHE A 136 -5.58 30.07 -41.95
N ALA A 137 -5.74 31.37 -41.71
CA ALA A 137 -4.79 32.39 -42.16
C ALA A 137 -3.40 32.16 -41.54
N GLY A 138 -3.35 31.91 -40.22
CA GLY A 138 -2.10 31.62 -39.54
C GLY A 138 -1.45 30.30 -39.95
N LEU A 139 -2.24 29.22 -40.18
CA LEU A 139 -1.72 27.95 -40.74
C LEU A 139 -1.12 28.14 -42.14
N SER A 140 -1.77 28.95 -42.97
CA SER A 140 -1.28 29.29 -44.31
C SER A 140 0.02 30.09 -44.26
N LEU A 141 0.14 31.04 -43.32
CA LEU A 141 1.38 31.78 -43.09
C LEU A 141 2.50 30.84 -42.61
N LEU A 142 2.23 29.95 -41.65
CA LEU A 142 3.22 28.98 -41.17
C LEU A 142 3.73 28.09 -42.31
N ARG A 143 2.83 27.63 -43.19
CA ARG A 143 3.19 26.87 -44.40
C ARG A 143 4.16 27.64 -45.29
N ASN A 144 3.85 28.91 -45.57
CA ASN A 144 4.68 29.76 -46.43
C ASN A 144 6.06 30.02 -45.80
N LEU A 145 6.10 30.28 -44.49
CA LEU A 145 7.35 30.50 -43.76
C LEU A 145 8.22 29.25 -43.67
N LEU A 146 7.63 28.07 -43.45
CA LEU A 146 8.36 26.79 -43.47
C LEU A 146 8.95 26.49 -44.85
N HIS A 147 8.27 26.85 -45.94
CA HIS A 147 8.85 26.75 -47.29
C HIS A 147 9.97 27.77 -47.52
N ALA A 148 9.78 29.01 -47.09
CA ALA A 148 10.73 30.09 -47.34
C ALA A 148 12.02 29.96 -46.50
N TRP A 149 11.91 29.52 -45.24
CA TRP A 149 13.02 29.42 -44.30
C TRP A 149 13.51 27.98 -44.09
N GLY A 150 12.77 26.98 -44.56
CA GLY A 150 12.99 25.57 -44.20
C GLY A 150 14.37 25.02 -44.59
N GLU A 151 14.82 25.26 -45.81
CA GLU A 151 16.13 24.73 -46.29
C GLU A 151 17.31 25.38 -45.55
N GLU A 152 17.25 26.69 -45.30
CA GLU A 152 18.26 27.40 -44.51
C GLU A 152 18.30 26.93 -43.06
N LEU A 153 17.11 26.78 -42.45
CA LEU A 153 16.98 26.27 -41.09
C LEU A 153 17.44 24.81 -40.97
N GLN A 154 17.17 23.97 -41.96
CA GLN A 154 17.66 22.59 -41.99
C GLN A 154 19.19 22.53 -42.01
N GLY A 155 19.85 23.44 -42.72
CA GLY A 155 21.31 23.57 -42.71
C GLY A 155 21.85 23.93 -41.32
N ALA A 156 21.28 24.97 -40.70
CA ALA A 156 21.68 25.45 -39.37
C ALA A 156 21.42 24.41 -38.26
N LEU A 157 20.23 23.80 -38.26
CA LEU A 157 19.77 22.86 -37.22
C LEU A 157 20.50 21.51 -37.25
N ASN A 158 21.15 21.17 -38.37
CA ASN A 158 21.97 19.95 -38.48
C ASN A 158 23.43 20.16 -38.06
N SER A 159 23.84 21.40 -37.78
CA SER A 159 25.16 21.70 -37.23
C SER A 159 25.12 21.62 -35.69
N SER A 160 26.00 20.83 -35.08
CA SER A 160 25.99 20.58 -33.63
C SER A 160 26.36 21.81 -32.78
N GLU A 161 26.99 22.82 -33.38
CA GLU A 161 27.43 24.05 -32.71
C GLU A 161 26.32 25.11 -32.61
N GLU A 162 25.23 25.00 -33.38
CA GLU A 162 24.15 26.01 -33.44
C GLU A 162 22.84 25.57 -32.73
N LEU A 163 22.84 24.42 -32.06
CA LEU A 163 21.67 23.91 -31.32
C LEU A 163 21.43 24.75 -30.06
N CYS A 164 20.48 25.68 -30.15
CA CYS A 164 20.05 26.54 -29.05
C CYS A 164 18.61 26.22 -28.59
N TYR A 165 18.19 26.81 -27.46
CA TYR A 165 16.84 26.63 -26.93
C TYR A 165 15.73 26.97 -27.94
N GLN A 166 15.92 28.00 -28.77
CA GLN A 166 14.93 28.40 -29.77
C GLN A 166 14.73 27.33 -30.85
N SER A 167 15.80 26.63 -31.22
CA SER A 167 15.77 25.50 -32.16
C SER A 167 15.01 24.31 -31.59
N TYR A 168 15.28 23.94 -30.32
CA TYR A 168 14.55 22.89 -29.62
C TYR A 168 13.05 23.21 -29.46
N ARG A 169 12.73 24.45 -29.04
CA ARG A 169 11.36 24.91 -28.88
C ARG A 169 10.57 24.86 -30.19
N LEU A 170 11.19 25.23 -31.32
CA LEU A 170 10.58 25.09 -32.64
C LEU A 170 10.21 23.63 -32.93
N LEU A 171 11.14 22.70 -32.73
CA LEU A 171 10.92 21.28 -33.03
C LEU A 171 9.82 20.68 -32.15
N ASP A 172 9.80 21.00 -30.84
CA ASP A 172 8.73 20.57 -29.94
C ASP A 172 7.37 21.17 -30.33
N ALA A 173 7.34 22.48 -30.64
CA ALA A 173 6.12 23.17 -31.06
C ALA A 173 5.55 22.63 -32.38
N LEU A 174 6.39 22.36 -33.38
CA LEU A 174 5.96 21.77 -34.65
C LEU A 174 5.49 20.32 -34.47
N THR A 175 6.18 19.53 -33.65
CA THR A 175 5.76 18.15 -33.33
C THR A 175 4.39 18.14 -32.65
N ALA A 176 4.19 19.03 -31.67
CA ALA A 176 2.92 19.16 -30.96
C ALA A 176 1.81 19.64 -31.89
N LEU A 177 2.07 20.67 -32.71
CA LEU A 177 1.12 21.18 -33.69
C LEU A 177 0.74 20.11 -34.73
N GLY A 178 1.69 19.33 -35.24
CA GLY A 178 1.42 18.24 -36.18
C GLY A 178 0.44 17.21 -35.62
N LYS A 179 0.60 16.84 -34.34
CA LYS A 179 -0.34 15.95 -33.63
C LYS A 179 -1.74 16.59 -33.49
N SER A 180 -1.81 17.85 -33.09
CA SER A 180 -3.09 18.58 -32.97
C SER A 180 -3.78 18.73 -34.34
N LEU A 181 -3.02 18.95 -35.42
CA LEU A 181 -3.54 19.05 -36.78
C LEU A 181 -4.08 17.73 -37.30
N ALA A 182 -3.42 16.60 -37.00
CA ALA A 182 -3.95 15.27 -37.29
C ALA A 182 -5.31 15.04 -36.60
N CYS A 183 -5.42 15.40 -35.31
CA CYS A 183 -6.68 15.30 -34.57
C CYS A 183 -7.77 16.21 -35.17
N VAL A 184 -7.44 17.44 -35.57
CA VAL A 184 -8.38 18.37 -36.20
C VAL A 184 -8.87 17.87 -37.56
N ALA A 185 -8.01 17.20 -38.34
CA ALA A 185 -8.39 16.59 -39.62
C ALA A 185 -9.41 15.46 -39.45
N ASP A 186 -9.32 14.70 -38.35
CA ASP A 186 -10.18 13.54 -38.05
C ASP A 186 -11.50 13.91 -37.36
N THR A 187 -11.53 14.99 -36.58
CA THR A 187 -12.65 15.31 -35.66
C THR A 187 -13.52 16.49 -36.08
N ARG A 188 -13.03 17.46 -36.84
CA ARG A 188 -13.82 18.63 -37.29
C ARG A 188 -14.37 18.45 -38.71
N ASP A 189 -15.64 18.83 -38.89
CA ASP A 189 -16.25 18.90 -40.23
C ASP A 189 -15.75 20.14 -40.99
N LEU A 190 -14.57 20.01 -41.60
CA LEU A 190 -13.90 21.05 -42.37
C LEU A 190 -14.29 21.02 -43.85
N SER A 191 -14.36 22.18 -44.49
CA SER A 191 -14.51 22.29 -45.95
C SER A 191 -13.31 21.65 -46.69
N LYS A 192 -13.52 21.25 -47.95
CA LYS A 192 -12.48 20.56 -48.75
C LYS A 192 -11.17 21.36 -48.82
N ASP A 193 -11.25 22.67 -49.03
CA ASP A 193 -10.08 23.55 -49.14
C ASP A 193 -9.31 23.65 -47.81
N LYS A 194 -10.05 23.69 -46.69
CA LYS A 194 -9.46 23.73 -45.33
C LYS A 194 -8.78 22.42 -44.97
N LYS A 195 -9.33 21.27 -45.39
CA LYS A 195 -8.72 19.94 -45.21
C LYS A 195 -7.40 19.81 -45.99
N VAL A 196 -7.33 20.35 -47.20
CA VAL A 196 -6.09 20.34 -48.01
C VAL A 196 -4.98 21.13 -47.31
N VAL A 197 -5.28 22.32 -46.78
CA VAL A 197 -4.28 23.14 -46.06
C VAL A 197 -3.73 22.42 -44.82
N VAL A 198 -4.59 21.74 -44.06
CA VAL A 198 -4.16 20.96 -42.87
C VAL A 198 -3.28 19.78 -43.28
N LEU A 199 -3.69 18.98 -44.27
CA LEU A 199 -2.93 17.81 -44.73
C LEU A 199 -1.57 18.19 -45.33
N GLU A 200 -1.52 19.23 -46.16
CA GLU A 200 -0.27 19.73 -46.73
C GLU A 200 0.69 20.21 -45.63
N LEU A 201 0.20 20.98 -44.67
CA LEU A 201 1.01 21.49 -43.57
C LEU A 201 1.52 20.36 -42.67
N THR A 202 0.68 19.36 -42.35
CA THR A 202 1.09 18.16 -41.59
C THR A 202 2.24 17.45 -42.30
N GLN A 203 2.13 17.21 -43.62
CA GLN A 203 3.20 16.58 -44.39
C GLN A 203 4.47 17.43 -44.46
N ILE A 204 4.35 18.75 -44.54
CA ILE A 204 5.52 19.66 -44.54
C ILE A 204 6.23 19.59 -43.18
N ILE A 205 5.47 19.58 -42.08
CA ILE A 205 6.01 19.44 -40.72
C ILE A 205 6.70 18.09 -40.57
N GLU A 206 6.08 16.98 -40.98
CA GLU A 206 6.67 15.64 -40.94
C GLU A 206 7.99 15.58 -41.71
N ARG A 207 8.01 16.03 -42.97
CA ARG A 207 9.23 16.07 -43.78
C ARG A 207 10.32 16.95 -43.18
N PHE A 208 9.94 18.09 -42.57
CA PHE A 208 10.88 18.98 -41.91
C PHE A 208 11.51 18.31 -40.68
N LEU A 209 10.70 17.65 -39.84
CA LEU A 209 11.15 16.95 -38.65
C LEU A 209 11.99 15.71 -38.97
N GLU A 210 11.61 14.90 -39.97
CA GLU A 210 12.35 13.70 -40.39
C GLU A 210 13.80 14.03 -40.75
N LYS A 211 14.00 15.08 -41.56
CA LYS A 211 15.32 15.54 -42.02
C LYS A 211 16.25 16.02 -40.89
N ILE A 212 15.69 16.44 -39.75
CA ILE A 212 16.44 16.99 -38.60
C ILE A 212 16.58 15.94 -37.48
N SER A 213 15.60 15.04 -37.32
CA SER A 213 15.50 14.11 -36.19
C SER A 213 16.64 13.08 -36.08
N ALA A 214 17.43 12.89 -37.14
CA ALA A 214 18.59 12.00 -37.12
C ALA A 214 19.75 12.54 -36.25
N SER A 215 19.85 13.85 -36.03
CA SER A 215 20.97 14.49 -35.31
C SER A 215 20.66 14.83 -33.85
N LEU A 216 19.38 15.05 -33.49
CA LEU A 216 18.97 15.48 -32.14
C LEU A 216 18.72 14.32 -31.15
N LYS A 217 18.49 13.10 -31.64
CA LYS A 217 18.11 11.93 -30.83
C LYS A 217 19.22 11.34 -29.94
N SER A 218 20.45 11.87 -29.99
CA SER A 218 21.62 11.23 -29.33
C SER A 218 22.22 12.03 -28.17
N ARG A 219 21.56 13.07 -27.65
CA ARG A 219 22.04 13.75 -26.44
C ARG A 219 21.32 13.15 -25.24
N ASP A 220 21.80 11.99 -24.80
CA ASP A 220 21.41 11.43 -23.51
C ASP A 220 21.66 12.52 -22.46
N SER A 221 20.58 12.97 -21.83
CA SER A 221 20.67 13.93 -20.73
C SER A 221 21.50 13.29 -19.63
N ASP A 222 22.60 13.92 -19.24
CA ASP A 222 23.47 13.45 -18.16
C ASP A 222 22.61 13.17 -16.91
N ALA A 223 22.68 11.95 -16.38
CA ALA A 223 21.90 11.52 -15.21
C ALA A 223 22.17 12.42 -13.99
N SER A 224 23.36 13.04 -13.91
CA SER A 224 23.70 14.01 -12.86
C SER A 224 22.91 15.33 -13.00
N LEU A 225 22.59 15.76 -14.23
CA LEU A 225 21.77 16.94 -14.47
C LEU A 225 20.30 16.66 -14.15
N VAL A 226 19.82 15.47 -14.53
CA VAL A 226 18.42 15.06 -14.29
C VAL A 226 18.10 15.04 -12.79
N SER A 227 18.99 14.46 -11.99
CA SER A 227 18.89 14.44 -10.54
C SER A 227 18.93 15.84 -9.93
N SER A 228 19.89 16.67 -10.34
CA SER A 228 20.02 18.06 -9.86
C SER A 228 18.78 18.93 -10.15
N VAL A 229 18.19 18.78 -11.35
CA VAL A 229 16.96 19.48 -11.74
C VAL A 229 15.78 19.00 -10.89
N ALA A 230 15.61 17.69 -10.71
CA ALA A 230 14.53 17.14 -9.89
C ALA A 230 14.61 17.60 -8.42
N MET A 231 15.81 17.57 -7.82
CA MET A 231 16.03 18.09 -6.46
C MET A 231 15.71 19.58 -6.37
N THR A 232 16.13 20.37 -7.36
CA THR A 232 15.86 21.82 -7.41
C THR A 232 14.35 22.11 -7.43
N ILE A 233 13.57 21.33 -8.19
CA ILE A 233 12.10 21.47 -8.23
C ILE A 233 11.49 21.17 -6.86
N ILE A 234 11.96 20.12 -6.19
CA ILE A 234 11.48 19.73 -4.85
C ILE A 234 11.87 20.77 -3.80
N GLU A 235 13.14 21.14 -3.70
CA GLU A 235 13.66 22.11 -2.72
C GLU A 235 13.01 23.49 -2.85
N ARG A 236 12.76 23.93 -4.09
CA ARG A 236 12.14 25.23 -4.38
C ARG A 236 10.62 25.17 -4.47
N LYS A 237 10.02 23.99 -4.27
CA LYS A 237 8.57 23.74 -4.34
C LYS A 237 7.94 24.31 -5.62
N LEU A 238 8.60 24.07 -6.75
CA LEU A 238 8.15 24.56 -8.05
C LEU A 238 7.00 23.71 -8.61
N ASP A 239 6.62 23.90 -9.87
CA ASP A 239 5.46 23.25 -10.45
C ASP A 239 5.62 21.71 -10.44
N ARG A 240 4.54 21.00 -10.10
CA ARG A 240 4.49 19.52 -10.00
C ARG A 240 5.51 18.89 -9.03
N HIS A 241 6.08 19.64 -8.08
CA HIS A 241 7.03 19.12 -7.08
C HIS A 241 6.53 17.87 -6.32
N MET A 242 5.23 17.81 -6.01
CA MET A 242 4.62 16.66 -5.34
C MET A 242 4.68 15.36 -6.16
N GLU A 243 4.56 15.47 -7.48
CA GLU A 243 4.65 14.32 -8.38
C GLU A 243 6.12 13.87 -8.52
N LEU A 244 7.05 14.83 -8.53
CA LEU A 244 8.49 14.56 -8.58
C LEU A 244 9.03 13.89 -7.31
N CYS A 245 8.42 14.10 -6.13
CA CYS A 245 8.75 13.32 -4.94
C CYS A 245 8.60 11.80 -5.17
N SER A 246 7.67 11.37 -6.02
CA SER A 246 7.49 9.95 -6.33
C SER A 246 8.58 9.38 -7.22
N VAL A 247 9.10 10.17 -8.17
CA VAL A 247 10.24 9.82 -9.04
C VAL A 247 11.53 9.83 -8.21
N PHE A 248 11.69 10.85 -7.36
CA PHE A 248 12.81 10.96 -6.40
C PHE A 248 12.93 9.73 -5.49
N ALA A 249 11.80 9.20 -5.03
CA ALA A 249 11.80 8.06 -4.12
C ALA A 249 12.06 6.71 -4.82
N SER A 250 11.76 6.57 -6.11
CA SER A 250 11.83 5.29 -6.84
C SER A 250 13.10 5.10 -7.67
N GLU A 251 13.78 6.18 -8.04
CA GLU A 251 14.90 6.09 -8.98
C GLU A 251 16.23 5.80 -8.27
N HIS A 252 16.84 4.67 -8.62
CA HIS A 252 18.02 4.15 -7.93
C HIS A 252 19.34 4.76 -8.40
N THR A 253 19.38 5.36 -9.60
CA THR A 253 20.62 5.84 -10.25
C THR A 253 21.23 7.09 -9.60
N TRP A 254 20.44 7.83 -8.82
CA TRP A 254 20.85 9.07 -8.13
C TRP A 254 20.60 9.04 -6.62
N ALA A 255 20.00 7.96 -6.12
CA ALA A 255 19.83 7.73 -4.69
C ALA A 255 21.20 7.66 -4.00
N PHE A 256 21.26 8.06 -2.72
CA PHE A 256 22.48 8.06 -1.89
C PHE A 256 23.62 9.00 -2.30
N SER A 257 23.44 9.83 -3.33
CA SER A 257 24.30 10.99 -3.52
C SER A 257 24.13 12.00 -2.37
N LYS A 258 25.18 12.76 -2.03
CA LYS A 258 25.12 13.75 -0.94
C LYS A 258 23.97 14.75 -1.12
N ASP A 259 23.77 15.22 -2.34
CA ASP A 259 22.69 16.16 -2.68
C ASP A 259 21.30 15.52 -2.50
N TRP A 260 21.16 14.22 -2.81
CA TRP A 260 19.93 13.48 -2.60
C TRP A 260 19.60 13.37 -1.10
N VAL A 261 20.58 13.02 -0.27
CA VAL A 261 20.40 12.94 1.20
C VAL A 261 20.03 14.31 1.77
N ASP A 262 20.74 15.37 1.36
CA ASP A 262 20.47 16.74 1.82
C ASP A 262 19.06 17.20 1.41
N CYS A 263 18.63 16.89 0.17
CA CYS A 263 17.28 17.19 -0.31
C CYS A 263 16.20 16.47 0.52
N LEU A 264 16.37 15.18 0.79
CA LEU A 264 15.44 14.40 1.61
C LEU A 264 15.37 14.95 3.04
N VAL A 265 16.51 15.25 3.66
CA VAL A 265 16.58 15.72 5.05
C VAL A 265 15.93 17.11 5.22
N LYS A 266 16.10 18.01 4.26
CA LYS A 266 15.49 19.35 4.29
C LYS A 266 13.98 19.33 4.01
N ASN A 267 13.50 18.36 3.24
CA ASN A 267 12.12 18.34 2.73
C ASN A 267 11.27 17.18 3.25
N LYS A 268 11.58 16.62 4.42
CA LYS A 268 10.87 15.48 5.05
C LYS A 268 9.35 15.57 4.99
N ALA A 269 8.79 16.76 5.24
CA ALA A 269 7.35 16.99 5.21
C ALA A 269 6.68 16.63 3.86
N LEU A 270 7.39 16.76 2.73
CA LEU A 270 6.87 16.40 1.42
C LEU A 270 6.79 14.87 1.21
N PHE A 271 7.58 14.12 1.97
CA PHE A 271 7.66 12.65 1.90
C PHE A 271 6.79 11.94 2.96
N GLN A 272 5.99 12.68 3.74
CA GLN A 272 5.02 12.15 4.70
C GLN A 272 3.75 11.62 4.02
N LYS A 273 3.92 10.74 3.02
CA LYS A 273 2.85 9.96 2.39
C LYS A 273 3.22 8.48 2.43
N PRO A 274 2.28 7.57 2.73
CA PRO A 274 2.60 6.16 2.92
C PRO A 274 3.26 5.53 1.69
N GLU A 275 2.83 5.89 0.48
CA GLU A 275 3.39 5.36 -0.77
C GLU A 275 4.83 5.84 -1.01
N LEU A 276 5.16 7.06 -0.59
CA LEU A 276 6.52 7.62 -0.72
C LEU A 276 7.46 7.00 0.30
N VAL A 277 7.02 6.81 1.55
CA VAL A 277 7.81 6.15 2.58
C VAL A 277 8.13 4.72 2.17
N LEU A 278 7.16 3.97 1.64
CA LEU A 278 7.39 2.62 1.11
C LEU A 278 8.43 2.59 0.00
N LYS A 279 8.30 3.46 -1.02
CA LYS A 279 9.29 3.56 -2.10
C LYS A 279 10.69 3.92 -1.60
N LEU A 280 10.79 4.83 -0.63
CA LEU A 280 12.07 5.18 -0.01
C LEU A 280 12.67 3.98 0.73
N LEU A 281 11.86 3.19 1.46
CA LEU A 281 12.32 1.97 2.12
C LEU A 281 12.82 0.93 1.10
N GLU A 282 12.11 0.73 0.00
CA GLU A 282 12.54 -0.15 -1.11
C GLU A 282 13.89 0.29 -1.69
N THR A 283 14.04 1.59 -1.96
CA THR A 283 15.29 2.16 -2.46
C THR A 283 16.45 1.98 -1.47
N VAL A 284 16.20 2.11 -0.17
CA VAL A 284 17.24 1.84 0.84
C VAL A 284 17.62 0.36 0.84
N VAL A 285 16.65 -0.55 0.90
CA VAL A 285 16.91 -1.99 0.92
C VAL A 285 17.69 -2.45 -0.32
N ASN A 286 17.39 -1.91 -1.49
CA ASN A 286 18.14 -2.22 -2.71
C ASN A 286 19.59 -1.72 -2.64
N PHE A 287 19.83 -0.56 -2.02
CA PHE A 287 21.18 -0.02 -1.86
C PHE A 287 22.02 -0.82 -0.86
N THR A 288 21.43 -1.27 0.27
CA THR A 288 22.17 -2.02 1.30
C THR A 288 22.71 -3.35 0.79
N ALA A 289 22.07 -3.95 -0.21
CA ALA A 289 22.58 -5.16 -0.88
C ALA A 289 23.89 -4.92 -1.67
N SER A 290 24.21 -3.67 -2.00
CA SER A 290 25.32 -3.29 -2.87
C SER A 290 26.48 -2.55 -2.17
N SER A 291 26.25 -1.93 -1.00
CA SER A 291 27.24 -1.09 -0.32
C SER A 291 28.19 -1.87 0.59
N GLN A 292 29.50 -1.67 0.44
CA GLN A 292 30.54 -2.26 1.32
C GLN A 292 31.40 -1.21 2.05
N ASP A 293 31.34 0.06 1.67
CA ASP A 293 32.25 1.11 2.16
C ASP A 293 31.73 1.84 3.41
N ARG A 294 32.66 2.34 4.23
CA ARG A 294 32.35 3.01 5.52
C ARG A 294 31.57 4.32 5.36
N GLU A 295 31.83 5.08 4.28
CA GLU A 295 31.11 6.32 4.00
C GLU A 295 29.65 6.03 3.59
N ASP A 296 29.43 4.97 2.81
CA ASP A 296 28.10 4.51 2.41
C ASP A 296 27.28 4.06 3.63
N GLN A 297 27.91 3.44 4.63
CA GLN A 297 27.25 3.03 5.87
C GLN A 297 26.74 4.23 6.70
N GLU A 298 27.52 5.33 6.76
CA GLU A 298 27.08 6.53 7.47
C GLU A 298 25.95 7.24 6.72
N LEU A 299 26.04 7.32 5.39
CA LEU A 299 24.95 7.83 4.54
C LEU A 299 23.68 6.99 4.70
N GLN A 300 23.81 5.66 4.72
CA GLN A 300 22.71 4.75 4.95
C GLN A 300 22.03 4.98 6.30
N LYS A 301 22.82 5.18 7.36
CA LYS A 301 22.30 5.50 8.70
C LYS A 301 21.53 6.81 8.71
N GLN A 302 22.08 7.84 8.05
CA GLN A 302 21.44 9.15 7.95
C GLN A 302 20.12 9.10 7.16
N VAL A 303 20.11 8.42 6.01
CA VAL A 303 18.93 8.25 5.15
C VAL A 303 17.86 7.44 5.86
N THR A 304 18.23 6.31 6.47
CA THR A 304 17.28 5.47 7.20
C THR A 304 16.66 6.23 8.35
N LYS A 305 17.45 7.02 9.09
CA LYS A 305 16.93 7.89 10.15
C LYS A 305 15.91 8.90 9.59
N ALA A 306 16.21 9.55 8.47
CA ALA A 306 15.29 10.52 7.86
C ALA A 306 13.97 9.87 7.41
N ILE A 307 14.02 8.65 6.87
CA ILE A 307 12.81 7.90 6.46
C ILE A 307 11.99 7.47 7.68
N LEU A 308 12.65 6.97 8.73
CA LEU A 308 11.97 6.62 9.98
C LEU A 308 11.30 7.83 10.62
N GLU A 309 11.93 9.01 10.56
CA GLU A 309 11.30 10.26 11.01
C GLU A 309 10.09 10.64 10.15
N CYS A 310 10.14 10.44 8.83
CA CYS A 310 8.96 10.62 7.96
C CYS A 310 7.83 9.68 8.35
N TYR A 311 8.15 8.41 8.66
CA TYR A 311 7.18 7.41 9.12
C TYR A 311 6.58 7.76 10.49
N THR A 312 7.39 8.23 11.45
CA THR A 312 6.88 8.56 12.81
C THR A 312 5.88 9.71 12.80
N GLU A 313 5.98 10.64 11.85
CA GLU A 313 5.05 11.77 11.68
C GLU A 313 3.74 11.39 10.99
N LEU A 314 3.64 10.17 10.41
CA LEU A 314 2.40 9.71 9.78
C LEU A 314 1.27 9.48 10.80
N SER A 315 0.03 9.61 10.31
CA SER A 315 -1.17 9.17 11.03
C SER A 315 -1.11 7.66 11.32
N LEU A 316 -1.81 7.18 12.36
CA LEU A 316 -1.82 5.74 12.68
C LEU A 316 -2.37 4.89 11.52
N THR A 317 -3.35 5.41 10.78
CA THR A 317 -3.90 4.76 9.58
C THR A 317 -2.84 4.64 8.48
N ASP A 318 -2.07 5.69 8.22
CA ASP A 318 -1.04 5.66 7.20
C ASP A 318 0.19 4.84 7.62
N LYS A 319 0.54 4.85 8.91
CA LYS A 319 1.55 3.92 9.48
C LYS A 319 1.17 2.46 9.20
N ASN A 320 -0.10 2.11 9.37
CA ASN A 320 -0.59 0.78 9.07
C ASN A 320 -0.51 0.42 7.59
N LYS A 321 -0.73 1.36 6.67
CA LYS A 321 -0.53 1.13 5.23
C LYS A 321 0.94 0.82 4.91
N VAL A 322 1.87 1.59 5.49
CA VAL A 322 3.32 1.34 5.35
C VAL A 322 3.69 -0.01 5.95
N LEU A 323 3.22 -0.33 7.16
CA LEU A 323 3.48 -1.64 7.79
C LEU A 323 2.94 -2.80 6.95
N SER A 324 1.75 -2.67 6.38
CA SER A 324 1.19 -3.68 5.47
C SER A 324 2.04 -3.86 4.22
N GLY A 325 2.56 -2.78 3.63
CA GLY A 325 3.48 -2.87 2.50
C GLY A 325 4.80 -3.53 2.89
N VAL A 326 5.33 -3.22 4.09
CA VAL A 326 6.55 -3.85 4.60
C VAL A 326 6.38 -5.35 4.82
N LEU A 327 5.26 -5.77 5.42
CA LEU A 327 4.96 -7.19 5.62
C LEU A 327 4.75 -7.92 4.29
N ALA A 328 4.12 -7.28 3.30
CA ALA A 328 3.93 -7.84 1.97
C ALA A 328 5.26 -8.02 1.20
N SER A 329 6.19 -7.07 1.32
CA SER A 329 7.48 -7.10 0.59
C SER A 329 8.56 -7.92 1.30
N TRP A 330 8.60 -7.93 2.64
CA TRP A 330 9.71 -8.52 3.42
C TRP A 330 9.27 -9.52 4.51
N GLY A 331 7.96 -9.78 4.67
CA GLY A 331 7.45 -10.78 5.61
C GLY A 331 7.59 -10.40 7.09
N GLY A 332 7.44 -11.39 7.98
CA GLY A 332 7.52 -11.22 9.44
C GLY A 332 8.80 -10.58 9.98
N PRO A 333 10.00 -10.87 9.42
CA PRO A 333 11.23 -10.18 9.81
C PRO A 333 11.25 -8.69 9.45
N GLY A 334 10.42 -8.24 8.51
CA GLY A 334 10.37 -6.85 8.04
C GLY A 334 11.73 -6.38 7.52
N LEU A 335 12.17 -5.20 7.97
CA LEU A 335 13.40 -4.57 7.51
C LEU A 335 14.68 -5.11 8.20
N SER A 336 14.54 -5.98 9.21
CA SER A 336 15.65 -6.42 10.05
C SER A 336 16.77 -7.14 9.30
N LEU A 337 16.43 -7.91 8.28
CA LEU A 337 17.40 -8.65 7.45
C LEU A 337 18.20 -7.71 6.53
N SER A 338 17.59 -6.61 6.09
CA SER A 338 18.16 -5.68 5.12
C SER A 338 18.88 -4.50 5.75
N LEU A 339 18.54 -4.14 6.99
CA LEU A 339 19.05 -2.94 7.69
C LEU A 339 19.89 -3.28 8.94
N GLN A 340 20.86 -4.20 8.82
CA GLN A 340 21.65 -4.69 9.97
C GLN A 340 22.30 -3.56 10.80
N LEU A 341 22.78 -2.49 10.17
CA LEU A 341 23.40 -1.34 10.85
C LEU A 341 22.42 -0.58 11.78
N VAL A 342 21.13 -0.58 11.46
CA VAL A 342 20.09 0.05 12.28
C VAL A 342 19.57 -0.92 13.34
N MET A 343 19.84 -2.22 13.16
CA MET A 343 19.53 -3.25 14.14
C MET A 343 20.53 -3.29 15.31
N GLU A 344 21.69 -2.63 15.19
CA GLU A 344 22.61 -2.44 16.31
C GLU A 344 21.92 -1.66 17.43
N GLY A 345 21.75 -2.32 18.59
CA GLY A 345 21.03 -1.75 19.75
C GLY A 345 19.50 -1.85 19.68
N PHE A 346 18.91 -2.46 18.63
CA PHE A 346 17.47 -2.67 18.55
C PHE A 346 16.93 -3.44 19.77
N GLN A 347 17.65 -4.46 20.22
CA GLN A 347 17.21 -5.27 21.37
C GLN A 347 17.19 -4.46 22.67
N GLU A 348 18.14 -3.55 22.85
CA GLU A 348 18.15 -2.62 23.99
C GLU A 348 17.01 -1.61 23.88
N GLU A 349 16.80 -1.03 22.69
CA GLU A 349 15.70 -0.11 22.43
C GLU A 349 14.34 -0.76 22.70
N LEU A 350 14.14 -2.00 22.20
CA LEU A 350 12.95 -2.82 22.42
C LEU A 350 12.71 -3.02 23.92
N ASN A 351 13.74 -3.42 24.68
CA ASN A 351 13.61 -3.62 26.12
C ASN A 351 13.32 -2.31 26.87
N VAL A 352 13.98 -1.20 26.51
CA VAL A 352 13.75 0.11 27.13
C VAL A 352 12.33 0.59 26.87
N ALA A 353 11.87 0.51 25.62
CA ALA A 353 10.51 0.90 25.24
C ALA A 353 9.48 0.10 26.04
N PHE A 354 9.61 -1.23 26.09
CA PHE A 354 8.65 -2.06 26.82
C PHE A 354 8.72 -1.92 28.34
N ASN A 355 9.90 -1.66 28.91
CA ASN A 355 10.02 -1.35 30.34
C ASN A 355 9.35 -0.01 30.69
N GLN A 356 9.38 0.98 29.80
CA GLN A 356 8.65 2.24 30.00
C GLN A 356 7.14 2.05 29.87
N ILE A 357 6.71 1.24 28.91
CA ILE A 357 5.29 0.92 28.67
C ILE A 357 4.68 0.20 29.88
N THR A 358 5.37 -0.78 30.45
CA THR A 358 4.88 -1.52 31.63
C THR A 358 4.82 -0.66 32.89
N GLN A 359 5.62 0.39 32.98
CA GLN A 359 5.64 1.33 34.13
C GLN A 359 4.62 2.48 34.00
N SER A 360 4.03 2.72 32.82
CA SER A 360 3.21 3.91 32.53
C SER A 360 1.82 3.59 31.98
N VAL A 361 1.17 2.56 32.53
CA VAL A 361 -0.17 2.11 32.12
C VAL A 361 -1.22 3.19 32.42
N SER A 362 -1.61 3.95 31.40
CA SER A 362 -2.65 4.99 31.43
C SER A 362 -3.12 5.32 30.00
N ASP A 363 -4.30 5.93 29.83
CA ASP A 363 -4.86 6.26 28.50
C ASP A 363 -4.00 7.25 27.71
N GLN A 364 -3.43 8.27 28.38
CA GLN A 364 -2.44 9.16 27.77
C GLN A 364 -1.12 8.43 27.47
N GLY A 365 -0.81 7.38 28.25
CA GLY A 365 0.31 6.47 27.99
C GLY A 365 0.11 5.62 26.73
N LEU A 366 -1.13 5.27 26.37
CA LEU A 366 -1.42 4.39 25.22
C LEU A 366 -0.95 4.98 23.89
N SER A 367 -1.29 6.24 23.60
CA SER A 367 -0.89 6.89 22.34
C SER A 367 0.63 7.00 22.20
N LYS A 368 1.32 7.30 23.30
CA LYS A 368 2.79 7.34 23.37
C LYS A 368 3.38 5.93 23.18
N ALA A 369 2.81 4.93 23.83
CA ALA A 369 3.22 3.53 23.69
C ALA A 369 3.04 3.03 22.25
N VAL A 370 1.90 3.31 21.62
CA VAL A 370 1.64 2.98 20.21
C VAL A 370 2.64 3.68 19.31
N ALA A 371 2.96 4.96 19.53
CA ALA A 371 3.96 5.66 18.72
C ALA A 371 5.37 5.03 18.86
N SER A 372 5.79 4.68 20.07
CA SER A 372 7.07 3.99 20.32
C SER A 372 7.10 2.61 19.68
N VAL A 373 6.02 1.83 19.80
CA VAL A 373 5.92 0.48 19.23
C VAL A 373 5.83 0.53 17.71
N ALA A 374 5.18 1.54 17.11
CA ALA A 374 5.04 1.65 15.65
C ALA A 374 6.38 1.61 14.91
N ARG A 375 7.41 2.26 15.45
CA ARG A 375 8.77 2.24 14.88
C ARG A 375 9.44 0.87 15.02
N LEU A 376 9.31 0.25 16.20
CA LEU A 376 9.89 -1.07 16.46
C LEU A 376 9.23 -2.15 15.58
N THR A 377 7.91 -2.09 15.46
CA THR A 377 7.11 -2.97 14.61
C THR A 377 7.46 -2.79 13.14
N LEU A 378 7.76 -1.58 12.66
CA LEU A 378 8.21 -1.37 11.28
C LEU A 378 9.57 -2.03 11.00
N LEU A 379 10.51 -1.90 11.94
CA LEU A 379 11.87 -2.43 11.79
C LEU A 379 11.92 -3.95 11.89
N HIS A 380 11.27 -4.51 12.90
CA HIS A 380 11.22 -5.96 13.13
C HIS A 380 9.87 -6.35 13.73
N PRO A 381 8.85 -6.58 12.87
CA PRO A 381 7.49 -6.92 13.30
C PRO A 381 7.47 -8.16 14.20
N GLU A 382 8.10 -9.25 13.77
CA GLU A 382 8.14 -10.52 14.48
C GLU A 382 8.71 -10.41 15.90
N ALA A 383 9.92 -9.86 16.06
CA ALA A 383 10.54 -9.69 17.38
C ALA A 383 9.71 -8.79 18.30
N THR A 384 9.10 -7.73 17.75
CA THR A 384 8.26 -6.82 18.51
C THR A 384 7.00 -7.53 19.01
N VAL A 385 6.30 -8.28 18.14
CA VAL A 385 5.10 -9.04 18.52
C VAL A 385 5.44 -10.14 19.53
N LYS A 386 6.53 -10.90 19.33
CA LYS A 386 6.99 -11.91 20.31
C LYS A 386 7.25 -11.29 21.68
N LYS A 387 7.88 -10.11 21.73
CA LYS A 387 8.14 -9.40 22.98
C LYS A 387 6.83 -8.98 23.66
N VAL A 388 5.90 -8.39 22.92
CA VAL A 388 4.57 -8.02 23.45
C VAL A 388 3.84 -9.24 24.01
N CYS A 389 3.78 -10.34 23.26
CA CYS A 389 3.14 -11.58 23.69
C CYS A 389 3.77 -12.14 24.97
N SER A 390 5.09 -12.15 25.06
CA SER A 390 5.79 -12.62 26.28
C SER A 390 5.48 -11.75 27.50
N LEU A 391 5.45 -10.42 27.34
CA LEU A 391 5.23 -9.49 28.44
C LEU A 391 3.77 -9.48 28.88
N ALA A 392 2.83 -9.66 27.97
CA ALA A 392 1.40 -9.74 28.28
C ALA A 392 1.06 -10.87 29.25
N VAL A 393 1.84 -11.95 29.20
CA VAL A 393 1.64 -13.14 30.03
C VAL A 393 2.47 -13.09 31.32
N VAL A 394 3.71 -12.60 31.25
CA VAL A 394 4.61 -12.59 32.42
C VAL A 394 4.34 -11.41 33.36
N ASN A 395 3.93 -10.26 32.84
CA ASN A 395 3.69 -9.06 33.65
C ASN A 395 2.22 -8.95 34.05
N LEU A 396 1.96 -9.32 35.30
CA LEU A 396 0.60 -9.41 35.80
C LEU A 396 -0.18 -8.08 35.63
N GLY A 397 -1.36 -8.16 35.02
CA GLY A 397 -2.28 -7.03 34.85
C GLY A 397 -1.98 -6.12 33.66
N THR A 398 -0.96 -6.42 32.83
CA THR A 398 -0.62 -5.60 31.65
C THR A 398 -1.20 -6.11 30.34
N HIS A 399 -1.81 -7.31 30.35
CA HIS A 399 -2.33 -7.99 29.17
C HIS A 399 -3.31 -7.12 28.35
N GLN A 400 -4.26 -6.42 28.98
CA GLN A 400 -5.24 -5.59 28.26
C GLN A 400 -4.57 -4.43 27.52
N PHE A 401 -3.67 -3.74 28.21
CA PHE A 401 -2.95 -2.58 27.66
C PHE A 401 -2.04 -3.00 26.50
N LEU A 402 -1.33 -4.12 26.65
CA LEU A 402 -0.48 -4.67 25.60
C LEU A 402 -1.29 -5.19 24.40
N ALA A 403 -2.48 -5.76 24.64
CA ALA A 403 -3.40 -6.15 23.57
C ALA A 403 -3.91 -4.92 22.80
N GLN A 404 -4.28 -3.84 23.49
CA GLN A 404 -4.69 -2.58 22.85
C GLN A 404 -3.59 -1.98 21.97
N ILE A 405 -2.33 -2.08 22.39
CA ILE A 405 -1.18 -1.66 21.58
C ILE A 405 -1.12 -2.49 20.29
N LEU A 406 -1.21 -3.82 20.36
CA LEU A 406 -1.22 -4.66 19.15
C LEU A 406 -2.43 -4.36 18.25
N CYS A 407 -3.62 -4.24 18.84
CA CYS A 407 -4.86 -3.93 18.10
C CYS A 407 -4.83 -2.56 17.41
N SER A 408 -3.91 -1.67 17.78
CA SER A 408 -3.64 -0.42 17.05
C SER A 408 -2.94 -0.63 15.70
N PHE A 409 -2.48 -1.86 15.43
CA PHE A 409 -1.79 -2.25 14.19
C PHE A 409 -2.53 -3.38 13.44
N PRO A 410 -3.69 -3.11 12.83
CA PRO A 410 -4.44 -4.11 12.06
C PRO A 410 -3.63 -4.78 10.93
N ALA A 411 -2.57 -4.13 10.41
CA ALA A 411 -1.67 -4.75 9.44
C ALA A 411 -0.98 -6.03 9.97
N LEU A 412 -0.91 -6.23 11.30
CA LEU A 412 -0.39 -7.45 11.92
C LEU A 412 -1.27 -8.68 11.73
N SER A 413 -2.52 -8.53 11.26
CA SER A 413 -3.35 -9.65 10.77
C SER A 413 -2.81 -10.29 9.48
N PHE A 414 -1.56 -9.98 9.11
CA PHE A 414 -0.84 -10.54 7.99
C PHE A 414 -0.73 -12.06 8.05
N LEU A 415 -1.00 -12.68 6.91
CA LEU A 415 -0.91 -14.10 6.68
C LEU A 415 0.39 -14.40 5.94
N GLU A 416 1.32 -15.07 6.62
CA GLU A 416 2.57 -15.50 6.05
C GLU A 416 2.32 -16.70 5.11
N THR A 417 2.62 -16.50 3.83
CA THR A 417 2.50 -17.53 2.78
C THR A 417 3.86 -18.11 2.35
N HIS A 418 4.95 -17.58 2.88
CA HIS A 418 6.31 -17.86 2.39
C HIS A 418 6.80 -19.28 2.70
N ASP A 419 6.36 -19.87 3.82
CA ASP A 419 6.81 -21.20 4.26
C ASP A 419 5.91 -22.36 3.74
N ASP A 420 4.61 -22.10 3.55
CA ASP A 420 3.64 -23.08 3.01
C ASP A 420 2.47 -22.34 2.31
N PRO A 421 2.48 -22.19 0.98
CA PRO A 421 1.43 -21.47 0.26
C PRO A 421 0.05 -22.15 0.36
N GLY A 422 -0.02 -23.42 0.77
CA GLY A 422 -1.27 -24.14 0.98
C GLY A 422 -1.90 -23.91 2.36
N ARG A 423 -1.14 -23.35 3.33
CA ARG A 423 -1.59 -23.10 4.70
C ARG A 423 -0.99 -21.80 5.24
N PRO A 424 -1.54 -20.64 4.86
CA PRO A 424 -1.14 -19.37 5.43
C PRO A 424 -1.24 -19.39 6.95
N ARG A 425 -0.22 -18.87 7.63
CA ARG A 425 -0.18 -18.74 9.09
C ARG A 425 -0.23 -17.27 9.49
N SER A 426 -1.03 -16.94 10.49
CA SER A 426 -1.03 -15.59 11.06
C SER A 426 0.29 -15.31 11.77
N LEU A 427 0.91 -14.17 11.46
CA LEU A 427 2.15 -13.70 12.10
C LEU A 427 1.97 -13.61 13.62
N VAL A 428 0.86 -13.02 14.07
CA VAL A 428 0.56 -12.86 15.51
C VAL A 428 0.44 -14.21 16.19
N LEU A 429 -0.28 -15.15 15.55
CA LEU A 429 -0.51 -16.47 16.14
C LEU A 429 0.76 -17.31 16.21
N ARG A 430 1.61 -17.26 15.16
CA ARG A 430 2.93 -17.90 15.16
C ARG A 430 3.82 -17.30 16.25
N CYS A 431 3.90 -15.96 16.34
CA CYS A 431 4.67 -15.28 17.38
C CYS A 431 4.19 -15.66 18.78
N LEU A 432 2.88 -15.74 19.00
CA LEU A 432 2.29 -16.14 20.27
C LEU A 432 2.64 -17.59 20.64
N GLN A 433 2.54 -18.50 19.67
CA GLN A 433 2.93 -19.91 19.85
C GLN A 433 4.42 -20.03 20.22
N GLU A 434 5.32 -19.38 19.49
CA GLU A 434 6.76 -19.49 19.74
C GLU A 434 7.21 -18.78 21.01
N ALA A 435 6.58 -17.64 21.35
CA ALA A 435 6.96 -16.83 22.50
C ALA A 435 6.45 -17.43 23.81
N VAL A 436 5.21 -17.91 23.83
CA VAL A 436 4.46 -18.22 25.06
C VAL A 436 4.10 -19.69 25.18
N TRP A 437 3.60 -20.32 24.12
CA TRP A 437 3.02 -21.66 24.22
C TRP A 437 4.07 -22.69 24.65
N GLY A 438 3.76 -23.49 25.68
CA GLY A 438 4.69 -24.45 26.28
C GLY A 438 5.69 -23.86 27.28
N LYS A 439 5.69 -22.54 27.51
CA LYS A 439 6.52 -21.86 28.53
C LYS A 439 5.72 -21.33 29.73
N LEU A 440 4.39 -21.49 29.70
CA LEU A 440 3.50 -21.17 30.80
C LEU A 440 3.81 -22.08 31.99
N SER A 441 4.06 -21.49 33.15
CA SER A 441 4.54 -22.19 34.34
C SER A 441 3.60 -22.07 35.54
N THR A 442 2.70 -21.08 35.52
CA THR A 442 1.75 -20.82 36.62
C THR A 442 0.32 -20.65 36.11
N ALA A 443 -0.67 -21.00 36.94
CA ALA A 443 -2.09 -20.82 36.62
C ALA A 443 -2.46 -19.34 36.34
N ARG A 444 -1.73 -18.38 36.92
CA ARG A 444 -1.93 -16.95 36.65
C ARG A 444 -1.46 -16.55 35.25
N GLU A 445 -0.35 -17.12 34.77
CA GLU A 445 0.12 -16.91 33.41
C GLU A 445 -0.85 -17.52 32.39
N GLU A 446 -1.44 -18.68 32.72
CA GLU A 446 -2.49 -19.31 31.91
C GLU A 446 -3.76 -18.44 31.83
N GLU A 447 -4.25 -17.94 32.96
CA GLU A 447 -5.40 -17.02 33.00
C GLU A 447 -5.15 -15.75 32.18
N GLN A 448 -3.96 -15.15 32.30
CA GLN A 448 -3.60 -13.96 31.53
C GLN A 448 -3.44 -14.22 30.04
N PHE A 449 -2.95 -15.40 29.68
CA PHE A 449 -2.90 -15.82 28.29
C PHE A 449 -4.31 -15.90 27.69
N LEU A 450 -5.27 -16.47 28.43
CA LEU A 450 -6.68 -16.55 28.01
C LEU A 450 -7.31 -15.16 27.87
N GLU A 451 -7.10 -14.27 28.85
CA GLU A 451 -7.58 -12.89 28.80
C GLU A 451 -6.96 -12.11 27.63
N PHE A 452 -5.64 -12.21 27.46
CA PHE A 452 -4.91 -11.57 26.37
C PHE A 452 -5.44 -12.02 25.00
N LEU A 453 -5.60 -13.33 24.81
CA LEU A 453 -6.13 -13.88 23.57
C LEU A 453 -7.58 -13.45 23.33
N ALA A 454 -8.40 -13.35 24.38
CA ALA A 454 -9.76 -12.81 24.30
C ALA A 454 -9.79 -11.43 23.64
N PHE A 455 -8.88 -10.53 24.06
CA PHE A 455 -8.79 -9.19 23.50
C PHE A 455 -8.36 -9.18 22.03
N LEU A 456 -7.45 -10.08 21.62
CA LEU A 456 -7.01 -10.19 20.22
C LEU A 456 -8.09 -10.74 19.28
N LEU A 457 -9.04 -11.52 19.83
CA LEU A 457 -10.17 -12.12 19.12
C LEU A 457 -11.37 -11.16 18.99
N GLN A 458 -11.41 -10.09 19.79
CA GLN A 458 -12.48 -9.10 19.72
C GLN A 458 -12.32 -8.21 18.48
N PRO A 459 -13.41 -7.94 17.74
CA PRO A 459 -13.38 -6.93 16.68
C PRO A 459 -13.13 -5.55 17.32
N SER A 460 -12.09 -4.87 16.86
CA SER A 460 -11.85 -3.48 17.26
C SER A 460 -12.55 -2.55 16.26
N SER A 461 -12.06 -1.32 16.09
CA SER A 461 -12.45 -0.48 14.93
C SER A 461 -12.12 -1.11 13.57
N ALA A 462 -11.33 -2.20 13.56
CA ALA A 462 -10.99 -3.02 12.40
C ALA A 462 -11.27 -4.52 12.67
N ALA A 463 -11.00 -5.37 11.67
CA ALA A 463 -11.05 -6.82 11.83
C ALA A 463 -10.16 -7.31 13.00
N PRO A 464 -10.54 -8.40 13.69
CA PRO A 464 -9.73 -8.95 14.77
C PRO A 464 -8.36 -9.40 14.26
N LEU A 465 -7.34 -9.32 15.12
CA LEU A 465 -5.97 -9.69 14.75
C LEU A 465 -5.79 -11.19 14.57
N VAL A 466 -6.64 -11.98 15.23
CA VAL A 466 -6.63 -13.44 15.18
C VAL A 466 -8.06 -13.93 15.02
N SER A 467 -8.26 -15.01 14.26
CA SER A 467 -9.57 -15.65 14.14
C SER A 467 -9.73 -16.84 15.12
N PRO A 468 -10.94 -17.10 15.66
CA PRO A 468 -11.22 -18.29 16.47
C PRO A 468 -10.83 -19.61 15.77
N ALA A 469 -10.99 -19.64 14.44
CA ALA A 469 -10.67 -20.81 13.63
C ALA A 469 -9.16 -21.09 13.58
N GLU A 470 -8.34 -20.04 13.46
CA GLU A 470 -6.88 -20.19 13.51
C GLU A 470 -6.40 -20.63 14.89
N VAL A 471 -6.93 -20.03 15.96
CA VAL A 471 -6.64 -20.40 17.35
C VAL A 471 -6.91 -21.88 17.58
N THR A 472 -8.06 -22.38 17.14
CA THR A 472 -8.44 -23.79 17.25
C THR A 472 -7.44 -24.71 16.55
N ARG A 473 -7.00 -24.33 15.34
CA ARG A 473 -6.04 -25.14 14.57
C ARG A 473 -4.65 -25.15 15.20
N THR A 474 -4.22 -24.05 15.80
CA THR A 474 -2.84 -23.88 16.31
C THR A 474 -2.67 -24.39 17.73
N PHE A 475 -3.61 -24.10 18.64
CA PHE A 475 -3.45 -24.44 20.07
C PHE A 475 -4.27 -25.66 20.49
N ILE A 476 -5.46 -25.87 19.92
CA ILE A 476 -6.40 -26.89 20.42
C ILE A 476 -6.19 -28.24 19.74
N LEU A 477 -6.23 -28.26 18.39
CA LEU A 477 -6.14 -29.51 17.63
C LEU A 477 -4.87 -30.33 17.90
N PRO A 478 -3.67 -29.73 18.06
CA PRO A 478 -2.47 -30.50 18.39
C PRO A 478 -2.57 -31.16 19.77
N CYS A 479 -3.16 -30.49 20.76
CA CYS A 479 -3.32 -30.99 22.12
C CYS A 479 -4.36 -32.11 22.21
N LEU A 480 -5.38 -32.11 21.36
CA LEU A 480 -6.39 -33.17 21.31
C LEU A 480 -5.95 -34.43 20.55
N ARG A 481 -4.79 -34.39 19.88
CA ARG A 481 -4.26 -35.53 19.09
C ARG A 481 -3.16 -36.32 19.81
N SER A 482 -2.61 -35.76 20.88
CA SER A 482 -1.46 -36.30 21.61
C SER A 482 -1.68 -36.13 23.12
N ASP A 483 -0.99 -36.93 23.93
CA ASP A 483 -0.95 -36.73 25.39
C ASP A 483 -0.15 -35.46 25.70
N CYS A 484 -0.82 -34.31 25.66
CA CYS A 484 -0.22 -33.00 25.80
C CYS A 484 -0.47 -32.45 27.21
N ALA A 485 0.58 -31.90 27.84
CA ALA A 485 0.49 -31.35 29.18
C ALA A 485 -0.49 -30.16 29.29
N GLN A 486 -0.72 -29.44 28.17
CA GLN A 486 -1.60 -28.25 28.11
C GLN A 486 -3.05 -28.59 27.76
N ILE A 487 -3.52 -29.81 28.02
CA ILE A 487 -4.89 -30.24 27.66
C ILE A 487 -5.97 -29.40 28.34
N GLU A 488 -5.79 -29.08 29.62
CA GLU A 488 -6.73 -28.29 30.40
C GLU A 488 -6.85 -26.86 29.84
N LEU A 489 -5.73 -26.18 29.65
CA LEU A 489 -5.69 -24.85 29.02
C LEU A 489 -6.32 -24.85 27.62
N SER A 490 -6.07 -25.89 26.83
CA SER A 490 -6.65 -26.02 25.49
C SER A 490 -8.18 -26.15 25.52
N LEU A 491 -8.72 -26.84 26.53
CA LEU A 491 -10.16 -26.98 26.74
C LEU A 491 -10.79 -25.69 27.26
N GLN A 492 -10.13 -24.99 28.21
CA GLN A 492 -10.57 -23.68 28.69
C GLN A 492 -10.67 -22.68 27.52
N LEU A 493 -9.64 -22.66 26.67
CA LEU A 493 -9.59 -21.83 25.49
C LEU A 493 -10.66 -22.21 24.46
N LEU A 494 -10.92 -23.51 24.23
CA LEU A 494 -12.02 -23.94 23.35
C LEU A 494 -13.39 -23.50 23.91
N SER A 495 -13.64 -23.70 25.20
CA SER A 495 -14.87 -23.26 25.89
C SER A 495 -15.07 -21.75 25.73
N GLN A 496 -14.01 -20.97 25.95
CA GLN A 496 -14.03 -19.52 25.74
C GLN A 496 -14.37 -19.14 24.29
N LEU A 497 -13.77 -19.79 23.29
CA LEU A 497 -14.08 -19.54 21.87
C LEU A 497 -15.53 -19.88 21.51
N LEU A 498 -16.07 -20.96 22.07
CA LEU A 498 -17.45 -21.39 21.84
C LEU A 498 -18.47 -20.44 22.47
N SER A 499 -18.09 -19.77 23.56
CA SER A 499 -18.93 -18.75 24.21
C SER A 499 -19.01 -17.42 23.44
N MET A 500 -18.11 -17.18 22.48
CA MET A 500 -18.11 -15.95 21.67
C MET A 500 -19.32 -15.91 20.73
N GLN A 501 -20.04 -14.79 20.70
CA GLN A 501 -21.18 -14.64 19.81
C GLN A 501 -20.79 -14.72 18.33
N ALA A 502 -21.56 -15.50 17.57
CA ALA A 502 -21.45 -15.53 16.13
C ALA A 502 -21.71 -14.11 15.57
N HIS A 503 -20.74 -13.58 14.83
CA HIS A 503 -20.95 -12.38 14.01
C HIS A 503 -22.02 -12.68 12.95
N PRO A 504 -22.75 -11.67 12.42
CA PRO A 504 -23.75 -11.91 11.38
C PRO A 504 -23.10 -12.59 10.16
N GLY A 505 -23.29 -13.90 10.03
CA GLY A 505 -22.58 -14.78 9.09
C GLY A 505 -22.56 -16.24 9.55
N GLU A 506 -21.77 -17.07 8.85
CA GLU A 506 -21.57 -18.48 9.23
C GLU A 506 -20.67 -18.62 10.46
N HIS A 507 -21.03 -19.53 11.39
CA HIS A 507 -20.23 -19.78 12.58
C HIS A 507 -18.82 -20.28 12.23
N TRP A 508 -17.78 -19.70 12.85
CA TRP A 508 -16.37 -20.01 12.57
C TRP A 508 -16.02 -21.50 12.68
N ILE A 509 -16.78 -22.24 13.49
CA ILE A 509 -16.61 -23.68 13.74
C ILE A 509 -16.72 -24.52 12.46
N LYS A 510 -17.48 -24.08 11.45
CA LYS A 510 -17.61 -24.77 10.15
C LYS A 510 -16.25 -24.89 9.45
N SER A 511 -15.41 -23.88 9.59
CA SER A 511 -14.06 -23.83 9.03
C SER A 511 -13.06 -24.75 9.76
N CYS A 512 -13.45 -25.39 10.87
CA CYS A 512 -12.58 -26.17 11.74
C CYS A 512 -12.83 -27.68 11.72
N HIS A 513 -13.63 -28.19 10.77
CA HIS A 513 -14.04 -29.61 10.72
C HIS A 513 -14.65 -30.08 12.06
N PRO A 514 -15.90 -29.67 12.36
CA PRO A 514 -16.51 -29.85 13.68
C PRO A 514 -16.66 -31.30 14.13
N PHE A 515 -16.96 -32.23 13.21
CA PHE A 515 -17.15 -33.64 13.54
C PHE A 515 -15.86 -34.35 13.99
N PRO A 516 -14.71 -34.17 13.30
CA PRO A 516 -13.42 -34.57 13.85
C PRO A 516 -13.09 -34.00 15.22
N LEU A 517 -13.42 -32.72 15.47
CA LEU A 517 -13.21 -32.08 16.78
C LEU A 517 -14.07 -32.74 17.88
N LEU A 518 -15.35 -32.98 17.60
CA LEU A 518 -16.27 -33.72 18.48
C LEU A 518 -15.70 -35.11 18.81
N LEU A 519 -15.28 -35.87 17.78
CA LEU A 519 -14.73 -37.20 17.98
C LEU A 519 -13.46 -37.18 18.86
N SER A 520 -12.61 -36.18 18.69
CA SER A 520 -11.43 -35.98 19.54
C SER A 520 -11.80 -35.75 21.01
N LEU A 521 -12.78 -34.90 21.30
CA LEU A 521 -13.29 -34.70 22.67
C LEU A 521 -13.94 -35.97 23.24
N CYS A 522 -14.70 -36.71 22.42
CA CYS A 522 -15.28 -37.98 22.82
C CYS A 522 -14.22 -39.03 23.18
N ARG A 523 -13.12 -39.11 22.41
CA ARG A 523 -12.00 -40.01 22.71
C ARG A 523 -11.27 -39.60 23.98
N LEU A 524 -11.11 -38.30 24.19
CA LEU A 524 -10.53 -37.78 25.43
C LEU A 524 -11.41 -38.17 26.62
N LEU A 525 -12.73 -38.01 26.52
CA LEU A 525 -13.69 -38.42 27.56
C LEU A 525 -13.69 -39.94 27.80
N ASP A 526 -13.58 -40.76 26.75
CA ASP A 526 -13.43 -42.23 26.85
C ASP A 526 -12.19 -42.64 27.65
N GLY A 527 -11.13 -41.83 27.61
CA GLY A 527 -9.96 -42.02 28.48
C GLY A 527 -10.30 -41.95 29.98
N TYR A 528 -11.29 -41.14 30.36
CA TYR A 528 -11.73 -40.96 31.75
C TYR A 528 -12.82 -41.94 32.20
N THR A 529 -13.47 -42.68 31.30
CA THR A 529 -14.50 -43.67 31.67
C THR A 529 -13.87 -45.00 32.08
N ARG A 530 -12.61 -45.27 31.70
CA ARG A 530 -11.88 -46.48 32.11
C ARG A 530 -11.53 -46.54 33.60
N TYR A 531 -11.77 -45.46 34.35
CA TYR A 531 -11.62 -45.41 35.81
C TYR A 531 -12.45 -46.47 36.55
N TRP A 532 -13.56 -46.92 35.96
CA TRP A 532 -14.42 -47.92 36.57
C TRP A 532 -13.80 -49.34 36.60
N HIS A 533 -12.63 -49.58 35.97
CA HIS A 533 -12.09 -50.92 35.70
C HIS A 533 -10.59 -51.20 36.05
N LEU A 534 -9.92 -50.45 36.95
CA LEU A 534 -8.52 -50.64 37.51
C LEU A 534 -7.32 -50.41 36.54
N PRO A 535 -6.02 -50.24 36.97
CA PRO A 535 -5.37 -50.18 38.31
C PRO A 535 -4.59 -48.85 38.62
N GLU A 536 -4.03 -48.74 39.83
CA GLU A 536 -3.35 -47.57 40.47
C GLU A 536 -2.11 -46.97 39.74
N GLU A 537 -1.67 -47.52 38.61
CA GLU A 537 -0.35 -47.20 38.02
C GLU A 537 -0.38 -46.28 36.79
N GLN A 538 -1.55 -45.88 36.29
CA GLN A 538 -1.65 -44.90 35.21
C GLN A 538 -1.98 -43.52 35.77
N CYS A 539 -1.12 -42.53 35.51
CA CYS A 539 -1.41 -41.12 35.79
C CYS A 539 -2.61 -40.70 34.95
N PHE A 540 -3.80 -40.78 35.51
CA PHE A 540 -4.98 -40.27 34.87
C PHE A 540 -5.10 -38.75 35.10
N PRO A 541 -5.67 -37.98 34.16
CA PRO A 541 -5.79 -36.54 34.32
C PRO A 541 -6.81 -36.18 35.42
N SER A 542 -6.83 -34.93 35.87
CA SER A 542 -7.64 -34.53 37.03
C SER A 542 -9.16 -34.67 36.78
N LEU A 543 -9.95 -34.89 37.83
CA LEU A 543 -11.42 -34.89 37.76
C LEU A 543 -11.97 -33.54 37.24
N HIS A 544 -11.29 -32.43 37.56
CA HIS A 544 -11.64 -31.11 37.05
C HIS A 544 -11.53 -31.05 35.52
N THR A 545 -10.49 -31.66 34.94
CA THR A 545 -10.32 -31.73 33.49
C THR A 545 -11.43 -32.57 32.84
N LYS A 546 -11.91 -33.65 33.49
CA LYS A 546 -13.05 -34.45 33.01
C LYS A 546 -14.31 -33.60 32.90
N ASP A 547 -14.64 -32.83 33.94
CA ASP A 547 -15.80 -31.94 33.93
C ASP A 547 -15.69 -30.90 32.80
N LEU A 548 -14.51 -30.31 32.63
CA LEU A 548 -14.24 -29.34 31.56
C LEU A 548 -14.43 -29.96 30.15
N VAL A 549 -14.04 -31.22 29.94
CA VAL A 549 -14.30 -31.93 28.68
C VAL A 549 -15.81 -32.09 28.45
N VAL A 550 -16.56 -32.49 29.48
CA VAL A 550 -18.02 -32.67 29.38
C VAL A 550 -18.72 -31.35 29.06
N ASP A 551 -18.33 -30.27 29.73
CA ASP A 551 -18.88 -28.93 29.51
C ASP A 551 -18.56 -28.43 28.10
N THR A 552 -17.30 -28.56 27.68
CA THR A 552 -16.86 -28.14 26.34
C THR A 552 -17.55 -28.95 25.23
N LEU A 553 -17.72 -30.27 25.44
CA LEU A 553 -18.45 -31.14 24.51
C LEU A 553 -19.91 -30.73 24.39
N SER A 554 -20.54 -30.40 25.52
CA SER A 554 -21.94 -29.95 25.57
C SER A 554 -22.10 -28.61 24.84
N GLN A 555 -21.24 -27.62 25.11
CA GLN A 555 -21.23 -26.34 24.41
C GLN A 555 -21.05 -26.51 22.89
N LEU A 556 -20.11 -27.36 22.46
CA LEU A 556 -19.87 -27.62 21.05
C LEU A 556 -21.11 -28.24 20.37
N CYS A 557 -21.82 -29.14 21.06
CA CYS A 557 -23.07 -29.70 20.56
C CYS A 557 -24.17 -28.64 20.44
N GLU A 558 -24.31 -27.74 21.43
CA GLU A 558 -25.28 -26.63 21.39
C GLU A 558 -25.00 -25.66 20.24
N VAL A 559 -23.73 -25.34 19.98
CA VAL A 559 -23.30 -24.48 18.86
C VAL A 559 -23.60 -25.15 17.51
N LEU A 560 -23.42 -26.46 17.39
CA LEU A 560 -23.63 -27.18 16.12
C LEU A 560 -25.08 -27.53 15.83
N ARG A 561 -25.93 -27.69 16.85
CA ARG A 561 -27.36 -28.02 16.67
C ARG A 561 -28.10 -27.09 15.69
N PRO A 562 -28.06 -25.75 15.84
CA PRO A 562 -28.77 -24.85 14.93
C PRO A 562 -28.21 -24.84 13.50
N GLU A 563 -26.96 -25.27 13.31
CA GLU A 563 -26.33 -25.37 11.98
C GLU A 563 -26.69 -26.68 11.25
N VAL A 564 -26.98 -27.75 12.01
CA VAL A 564 -27.35 -29.07 11.49
C VAL A 564 -28.85 -29.18 11.22
N ALA A 565 -29.69 -28.55 12.04
CA ALA A 565 -31.15 -28.60 11.94
C ALA A 565 -31.76 -28.12 10.59
N PRO A 566 -31.28 -27.06 9.93
CA PRO A 566 -31.88 -26.56 8.68
C PRO A 566 -31.46 -27.33 7.41
N SER A 567 -30.43 -28.18 7.46
CA SER A 567 -29.91 -28.90 6.29
C SER A 567 -29.50 -30.36 6.61
N PRO A 568 -30.44 -31.20 7.10
CA PRO A 568 -30.14 -32.55 7.53
C PRO A 568 -29.47 -33.39 6.43
N ASP A 569 -29.90 -33.27 5.16
CA ASP A 569 -29.34 -34.03 4.04
C ASP A 569 -27.84 -33.78 3.80
N VAL A 570 -27.34 -32.59 4.14
CA VAL A 570 -25.92 -32.21 4.01
C VAL A 570 -25.08 -32.86 5.10
N TRP A 571 -25.64 -33.02 6.31
CA TRP A 571 -24.92 -33.48 7.49
C TRP A 571 -25.20 -34.93 7.88
N VAL A 572 -26.21 -35.59 7.31
CA VAL A 572 -26.58 -37.00 7.60
C VAL A 572 -25.38 -37.93 7.47
N GLN A 573 -24.53 -37.76 6.45
CA GLN A 573 -23.33 -38.58 6.28
C GLN A 573 -22.30 -38.34 7.40
N SER A 574 -22.11 -37.09 7.82
CA SER A 574 -21.18 -36.74 8.91
C SER A 574 -21.69 -37.21 10.27
N LEU A 575 -22.99 -37.11 10.54
CA LEU A 575 -23.64 -37.63 11.75
C LEU A 575 -23.57 -39.16 11.80
N ALA A 576 -23.88 -39.85 10.70
CA ALA A 576 -23.77 -41.30 10.63
C ALA A 576 -22.32 -41.77 10.79
N TRP A 577 -21.36 -41.03 10.22
CA TRP A 577 -19.93 -41.28 10.43
C TRP A 577 -19.55 -41.12 11.91
N LEU A 578 -19.98 -40.03 12.57
CA LEU A 578 -19.69 -39.79 13.98
C LEU A 578 -20.31 -40.88 14.87
N HIS A 579 -21.59 -41.21 14.65
CA HIS A 579 -22.29 -42.28 15.37
C HIS A 579 -21.53 -43.61 15.28
N ARG A 580 -21.11 -44.02 14.07
CA ARG A 580 -20.31 -45.24 13.87
C ARG A 580 -18.97 -45.20 14.60
N LYS A 581 -18.32 -44.04 14.70
CA LYS A 581 -17.05 -43.89 15.43
C LYS A 581 -17.26 -43.92 16.94
N VAL A 582 -18.31 -43.28 17.45
CA VAL A 582 -18.64 -43.24 18.89
C VAL A 582 -19.13 -44.60 19.39
N ALA A 583 -19.76 -45.41 18.54
CA ALA A 583 -20.14 -46.79 18.87
C ALA A 583 -18.95 -47.68 19.29
N SER A 584 -17.70 -47.29 18.97
CA SER A 584 -16.49 -47.99 19.44
C SER A 584 -15.96 -47.51 20.79
N LEU A 585 -16.52 -46.43 21.34
CA LEU A 585 -16.20 -45.85 22.64
C LEU A 585 -17.18 -46.35 23.71
N ASP A 586 -16.94 -45.99 24.96
CA ASP A 586 -17.83 -46.25 26.08
C ASP A 586 -19.24 -45.66 25.84
N TRP A 587 -20.26 -46.36 26.31
CA TRP A 587 -21.67 -45.99 26.09
C TRP A 587 -22.03 -44.64 26.72
N THR A 588 -21.39 -44.27 27.85
CA THR A 588 -21.63 -42.99 28.53
C THR A 588 -21.24 -41.79 27.66
N VAL A 589 -20.22 -41.95 26.81
CA VAL A 589 -19.77 -40.91 25.86
C VAL A 589 -20.84 -40.65 24.80
N GLY A 590 -21.49 -41.71 24.31
CA GLY A 590 -22.60 -41.62 23.35
C GLY A 590 -23.77 -40.80 23.88
N LEU A 591 -24.08 -40.93 25.18
CA LEU A 591 -25.16 -40.16 25.82
C LEU A 591 -24.89 -38.66 25.86
N ARG A 592 -23.63 -38.25 26.00
CA ARG A 592 -23.27 -36.82 25.98
C ARG A 592 -23.51 -36.17 24.62
N LEU A 593 -23.62 -36.96 23.54
CA LEU A 593 -23.93 -36.48 22.18
C LEU A 593 -25.43 -36.49 21.84
N LYS A 594 -26.31 -36.93 22.75
CA LYS A 594 -27.77 -36.87 22.56
C LYS A 594 -28.29 -35.50 22.10
N PRO A 595 -27.80 -34.36 22.63
CA PRO A 595 -28.10 -33.01 22.12
C PRO A 595 -27.96 -32.82 20.60
N LEU A 596 -27.02 -33.53 19.97
CA LEU A 596 -26.67 -33.41 18.56
C LEU A 596 -27.30 -34.51 17.71
N PHE A 597 -27.38 -35.74 18.24
CA PHE A 597 -28.04 -36.85 17.55
C PHE A 597 -29.57 -36.70 17.51
N GLY A 598 -30.16 -36.01 18.49
CA GLY A 598 -31.60 -35.80 18.54
C GLY A 598 -32.37 -37.12 18.40
N ASP A 599 -33.41 -37.11 17.56
CA ASP A 599 -34.24 -38.29 17.26
C ASP A 599 -33.67 -39.15 16.11
N HIS A 600 -32.50 -38.81 15.56
CA HIS A 600 -31.92 -39.56 14.43
C HIS A 600 -31.43 -40.96 14.83
N PHE A 601 -31.09 -41.17 16.09
CA PHE A 601 -30.60 -42.44 16.62
C PHE A 601 -31.24 -42.72 17.99
N LYS A 602 -31.55 -43.98 18.28
CA LYS A 602 -31.97 -44.39 19.62
C LYS A 602 -30.79 -44.31 20.60
N ASN A 603 -31.07 -44.04 21.87
CA ASN A 603 -30.02 -44.00 22.89
C ASN A 603 -29.56 -45.43 23.23
N GLU A 604 -28.26 -45.63 23.43
CA GLU A 604 -27.71 -46.94 23.77
C GLU A 604 -27.36 -47.02 25.26
N ALA A 605 -27.71 -48.14 25.91
CA ALA A 605 -27.34 -48.41 27.30
C ALA A 605 -26.97 -49.90 27.50
N PRO A 606 -26.11 -50.24 28.49
CA PRO A 606 -25.81 -51.62 28.84
C PRO A 606 -27.08 -52.42 29.12
N GLU A 607 -27.14 -53.66 28.64
CA GLU A 607 -28.28 -54.57 28.84
C GLU A 607 -28.64 -54.73 30.34
N THR A 608 -27.63 -54.72 31.22
CA THR A 608 -27.80 -54.77 32.68
C THR A 608 -28.64 -53.62 33.25
N LEU A 609 -28.70 -52.46 32.59
CA LEU A 609 -29.55 -51.34 33.02
C LEU A 609 -31.02 -51.51 32.63
N PHE A 610 -31.34 -52.30 31.61
CA PHE A 610 -32.73 -52.60 31.27
C PHE A 610 -33.37 -53.47 32.36
N GLU A 611 -32.60 -54.39 32.95
CA GLU A 611 -33.04 -55.23 34.06
C GLU A 611 -33.28 -54.42 35.34
N VAL A 612 -32.41 -53.45 35.62
CA VAL A 612 -32.41 -52.67 36.88
C VAL A 612 -33.32 -51.44 36.82
N CYS A 613 -33.22 -50.65 35.74
CA CYS A 613 -33.91 -49.35 35.60
C CYS A 613 -35.20 -49.41 34.77
N ARG A 614 -35.51 -50.54 34.12
CA ARG A 614 -36.68 -50.73 33.24
C ARG A 614 -36.81 -49.63 32.17
N LEU A 615 -35.73 -49.40 31.43
CA LEU A 615 -35.68 -48.37 30.39
C LEU A 615 -36.68 -48.66 29.25
N PRO A 616 -37.33 -47.62 28.69
CA PRO A 616 -38.31 -47.77 27.61
C PRO A 616 -37.66 -48.16 26.27
N GLU A 617 -38.06 -49.30 25.69
CA GLU A 617 -37.49 -49.87 24.44
C GLU A 617 -37.78 -49.04 23.18
N ASP A 618 -38.78 -48.15 23.21
CA ASP A 618 -39.06 -47.19 22.16
C ASP A 618 -37.97 -46.12 22.05
N ALA A 619 -37.36 -45.73 23.18
CA ALA A 619 -36.34 -44.68 23.24
C ALA A 619 -34.89 -45.19 23.43
N TRP A 620 -34.73 -46.43 23.90
CA TRP A 620 -33.42 -47.02 24.23
C TRP A 620 -33.18 -48.36 23.54
N THR A 621 -31.94 -48.64 23.20
CA THR A 621 -31.47 -49.92 22.64
C THR A 621 -30.41 -50.57 23.53
N PRO A 622 -30.56 -51.86 23.88
CA PRO A 622 -29.59 -52.57 24.69
C PRO A 622 -28.29 -52.80 23.93
N ARG A 623 -27.16 -52.58 24.61
CA ARG A 623 -25.81 -52.81 24.11
C ARG A 623 -25.08 -53.82 24.98
N ALA A 624 -24.49 -54.83 24.35
CA ALA A 624 -23.64 -55.80 25.02
C ALA A 624 -22.32 -55.15 25.47
N SER A 625 -22.27 -54.74 26.73
CA SER A 625 -21.10 -54.14 27.37
C SER A 625 -20.64 -55.02 28.53
N PRO A 626 -19.85 -56.09 28.27
CA PRO A 626 -19.50 -57.08 29.29
C PRO A 626 -18.68 -56.52 30.45
N ALA A 627 -18.13 -55.31 30.29
CA ALA A 627 -17.40 -54.61 31.35
C ALA A 627 -18.32 -54.08 32.48
N TYR A 628 -19.61 -53.84 32.21
CA TYR A 628 -20.54 -53.26 33.20
C TYR A 628 -21.46 -54.33 33.81
N GLY A 629 -21.31 -54.55 35.12
CA GLY A 629 -22.31 -55.26 35.92
C GLY A 629 -23.45 -54.34 36.38
N PRO A 630 -24.48 -54.87 37.07
CA PRO A 630 -25.62 -54.09 37.54
C PRO A 630 -25.24 -52.88 38.42
N GLY A 631 -24.23 -53.03 39.29
CA GLY A 631 -23.78 -51.97 40.19
C GLY A 631 -22.94 -50.88 39.52
N SER A 632 -21.93 -51.27 38.72
CA SER A 632 -21.08 -50.29 38.01
C SER A 632 -21.84 -49.57 36.89
N GLY A 633 -22.77 -50.26 36.22
CA GLY A 633 -23.68 -49.64 35.25
C GLY A 633 -24.56 -48.56 35.89
N LEU A 634 -25.10 -48.83 37.09
CA LEU A 634 -25.96 -47.86 37.80
C LEU A 634 -25.18 -46.65 38.30
N LEU A 635 -23.94 -46.82 38.75
CA LEU A 635 -23.06 -45.70 39.12
C LEU A 635 -22.72 -44.81 37.91
N ALA A 636 -22.35 -45.41 36.79
CA ALA A 636 -22.08 -44.68 35.55
C ALA A 636 -23.34 -43.98 35.01
N TRP A 637 -24.52 -44.59 35.19
CA TRP A 637 -25.80 -43.97 34.87
C TRP A 637 -26.06 -42.71 35.72
N LEU A 638 -25.89 -42.78 37.04
CA LEU A 638 -26.08 -41.64 37.95
C LEU A 638 -25.12 -40.46 37.68
N GLU A 639 -23.95 -40.72 37.10
CA GLU A 639 -23.02 -39.66 36.69
C GLU A 639 -23.46 -38.98 35.37
N CYS A 640 -24.21 -39.70 34.52
CA CYS A 640 -24.47 -39.29 33.13
C CYS A 640 -25.91 -38.89 32.84
N CYS A 641 -26.86 -39.31 33.66
CA CYS A 641 -28.30 -39.11 33.52
C CYS A 641 -28.89 -38.60 34.84
#